data_AF-A0A9W7YQB0-F1
#
_entry.id   AF-A0A9W7YQB0-F1
#
_cell.length_a   1.000
_cell.length_b   1.000
_cell.length_c   1.000
_cell.angle_alpha   90.00
_cell.angle_beta   90.00
_cell.angle_gamma   90.00
#
_symmetry.space_group_name_H-M   'P 1'
#
loop_
_entity.id
_entity.type
_entity.pdbx_description
1 polymer ?
#
loop_
_entity_poly.entity_id
_entity_poly.type
_entity_poly.pdbx_seq_one_letter_code
_entity_poly.pdbx_strand_id
1 'polypeptide(L)'
;KPRPSERNWTEYIQHMSCGDLYDTPPPMHLREQTESGQWTYSDMYSGAYFSGLNSIATQGISFAGKTALVTGCGRGSIGAEIVSSLLAGGAKVLATTSSYSRATTLFFENLYRTHGSRGSELVVVPFNQGSVQDIENLVSHVYGKSGSELNWNLDYVFPFAAVSDIGSTLTNLGSRSELAQRVILTNVLRLLGRIKAAKESARRSTRPALVVLPLSPNHGTFGGDGFYGECKIGLETAFNRWESESWEKQLAIAGAVIGWTRGTGLMSGNNLVAQNIEELGVRTYSTREMALNILGLLQPSVTHIAYRQPVWADFGGGMGRVRGLNAAVSKAREAIDTQSKILRRIATDKSLEFEMTHPVLAAFISSDGSDISPLAKHKNHTPTAKSYDDLQHLRQLQGMANLDKVVVITGFGEVSPHGNAETRWEIEAFGELTTEGCIELAWIMGLIKHHNGLLPATGQQYIGWTDVKSGAPVKDVEIKPRYHEYILAHTGIRLIEPELSNGYDPAKKQALREVQIEHDMEPFEASADEAAAFKQSNGDKVDIWENASSGSWSVRFLKGALIRVPMAVSATRLVAGLLPTGWDATRFGIPEDIVKQVDPITMYTLVAAVEALVKSGITDPYELYQHFHVSEVGNTIGSGLGGVRALQEMFKHRALDRETRGDALQETFISTVQAWVNMLLMSSAGPVKPAVGACATAVLSIDTAIDTIQAGKAKV
;
A
#
# COMPACT_ATOMS: atom_id res chain seq x y z
N LYS A 1 -7.96 -25.32 9.28
CA LYS A 1 -8.23 -26.73 8.95
C LYS A 1 -6.93 -27.33 8.43
N PRO A 2 -6.58 -28.56 8.84
CA PRO A 2 -5.45 -29.30 8.26
C PRO A 2 -5.76 -29.75 6.81
N ARG A 3 -4.92 -30.59 6.22
CA ARG A 3 -5.09 -31.08 4.84
C ARG A 3 -6.42 -31.84 4.63
N PRO A 4 -6.94 -31.97 3.39
CA PRO A 4 -8.27 -32.56 3.13
C PRO A 4 -8.50 -33.97 3.70
N SER A 5 -7.43 -34.75 3.90
CA SER A 5 -7.49 -36.08 4.53
C SER A 5 -7.63 -36.07 6.06
N GLU A 6 -7.55 -34.90 6.70
CA GLU A 6 -7.69 -34.70 8.14
C GLU A 6 -8.83 -33.69 8.40
N ARG A 7 -9.90 -34.12 9.07
CA ARG A 7 -11.10 -33.31 9.26
C ARG A 7 -10.89 -32.19 10.28
N ASN A 8 -10.03 -32.42 11.28
CA ASN A 8 -9.76 -31.49 12.37
C ASN A 8 -8.32 -31.65 12.91
N TRP A 9 -7.91 -30.75 13.79
CA TRP A 9 -6.56 -30.74 14.36
C TRP A 9 -6.28 -31.93 15.28
N THR A 10 -7.28 -32.51 15.92
CA THR A 10 -7.12 -33.72 16.77
C THR A 10 -6.75 -34.94 15.93
N GLU A 11 -7.38 -35.12 14.78
CA GLU A 11 -7.04 -36.18 13.82
C GLU A 11 -5.62 -35.99 13.24
N TYR A 12 -5.25 -34.73 12.94
CA TYR A 12 -3.87 -34.41 12.57
C TYR A 12 -2.87 -34.85 13.66
N ILE A 13 -3.12 -34.47 14.91
CA ILE A 13 -2.25 -34.82 16.06
C ILE A 13 -2.14 -36.33 16.22
N GLN A 14 -3.26 -37.05 16.12
CA GLN A 14 -3.27 -38.50 16.20
C GLN A 14 -2.39 -39.12 15.12
N HIS A 15 -2.52 -38.70 13.87
CA HIS A 15 -1.65 -39.17 12.77
C HIS A 15 -0.18 -38.85 13.00
N MET A 16 0.14 -37.69 13.58
CA MET A 16 1.54 -37.32 13.88
C MET A 16 2.14 -38.05 15.08
N SER A 17 1.29 -38.61 15.95
CA SER A 17 1.71 -39.38 17.13
C SER A 17 1.92 -40.87 16.86
N CYS A 18 1.41 -41.41 15.76
CA CYS A 18 1.58 -42.82 15.40
C CYS A 18 2.92 -43.06 14.69
N GLY A 19 3.63 -44.13 15.06
CA GLY A 19 4.75 -44.67 14.28
C GLY A 19 4.27 -45.66 13.22
N ASP A 20 4.97 -45.74 12.09
CA ASP A 20 4.58 -46.62 10.96
C ASP A 20 4.84 -48.12 11.24
N LEU A 21 5.72 -48.44 12.20
CA LEU A 21 6.09 -49.80 12.66
C LEU A 21 6.54 -49.77 14.14
N TYR A 22 6.40 -50.90 14.86
CA TYR A 22 6.99 -51.07 16.20
C TYR A 22 8.50 -50.75 16.14
N ASP A 23 8.98 -49.90 17.07
CA ASP A 23 10.34 -49.32 17.20
C ASP A 23 10.73 -48.11 16.32
N THR A 24 9.84 -47.55 15.49
CA THR A 24 10.13 -46.28 14.78
C THR A 24 9.53 -45.06 15.47
N PRO A 25 10.30 -43.97 15.71
CA PRO A 25 9.74 -42.74 16.29
C PRO A 25 8.61 -42.17 15.41
N PRO A 26 7.63 -41.45 15.97
CA PRO A 26 6.62 -40.79 15.16
C PRO A 26 7.22 -39.71 14.23
N PRO A 27 6.51 -39.28 13.16
CA PRO A 27 6.97 -38.22 12.24
C PRO A 27 7.30 -36.89 12.92
N MET A 28 6.70 -36.66 14.09
CA MET A 28 7.03 -35.59 15.01
C MET A 28 7.36 -36.17 16.38
N HIS A 29 8.44 -35.77 17.02
CA HIS A 29 8.78 -36.25 18.36
C HIS A 29 9.76 -35.34 19.08
N LEU A 30 9.84 -35.48 20.40
CA LEU A 30 10.90 -34.87 21.19
C LEU A 30 12.03 -35.87 21.43
N ARG A 31 13.24 -35.34 21.58
CA ARG A 31 14.43 -36.12 21.92
C ARG A 31 14.94 -35.77 23.31
N GLU A 32 15.63 -36.72 23.92
CA GLU A 32 16.40 -36.54 25.15
C GLU A 32 17.87 -36.85 24.93
N GLN A 33 18.73 -36.20 25.72
CA GLN A 33 20.15 -36.42 25.66
C GLN A 33 20.54 -37.57 26.59
N THR A 34 21.24 -38.57 26.06
CA THR A 34 21.78 -39.69 26.83
C THR A 34 23.01 -39.26 27.63
N GLU A 35 23.45 -40.07 28.60
CA GLU A 35 24.71 -39.84 29.34
C GLU A 35 25.94 -39.73 28.42
N SER A 36 25.89 -40.36 27.23
CA SER A 36 26.91 -40.26 26.20
C SER A 36 26.84 -38.98 25.35
N GLY A 37 25.90 -38.08 25.65
CA GLY A 37 25.70 -36.80 24.96
C GLY A 37 24.90 -36.91 23.64
N GLN A 38 24.35 -38.07 23.30
CA GLN A 38 23.60 -38.29 22.06
C GLN A 38 22.11 -37.97 22.23
N TRP A 39 21.49 -37.35 21.22
CA TRP A 39 20.06 -37.06 21.21
C TRP A 39 19.27 -38.23 20.63
N THR A 40 18.43 -38.87 21.46
CA THR A 40 17.62 -40.04 21.10
C THR A 40 16.14 -39.80 21.32
N TYR A 41 15.27 -40.59 20.68
CA TYR A 41 13.81 -40.47 20.85
C TYR A 41 13.40 -40.64 22.31
N SER A 42 12.59 -39.71 22.82
CA SER A 42 12.02 -39.81 24.17
C SER A 42 10.51 -39.98 24.10
N ASP A 43 10.02 -41.15 24.52
CA ASP A 43 8.59 -41.44 24.58
C ASP A 43 7.87 -40.54 25.60
N MET A 44 8.51 -40.30 26.74
CA MET A 44 7.99 -39.45 27.81
C MET A 44 7.81 -37.99 27.34
N TYR A 45 8.84 -37.37 26.77
CA TYR A 45 8.74 -35.98 26.31
C TYR A 45 7.81 -35.85 25.12
N SER A 46 7.82 -36.82 24.20
CA SER A 46 6.90 -36.85 23.06
C SER A 46 5.44 -36.96 23.53
N GLY A 47 5.15 -37.82 24.49
CA GLY A 47 3.82 -37.96 25.10
C GLY A 47 3.34 -36.66 25.75
N ALA A 48 4.20 -35.96 26.48
CA ALA A 48 3.89 -34.66 27.07
C ALA A 48 3.57 -33.60 26.00
N TYR A 49 4.37 -33.54 24.93
CA TYR A 49 4.15 -32.65 23.81
C TYR A 49 2.83 -32.93 23.08
N PHE A 50 2.51 -34.19 22.77
CA PHE A 50 1.26 -34.55 22.09
C PHE A 50 0.02 -34.32 22.96
N SER A 51 0.10 -34.59 24.27
CA SER A 51 -0.95 -34.23 25.22
C SER A 51 -1.19 -32.71 25.24
N GLY A 52 -0.10 -31.93 25.24
CA GLY A 52 -0.14 -30.47 25.11
C GLY A 52 -0.80 -30.01 23.81
N LEU A 53 -0.40 -30.56 22.66
CA LEU A 53 -1.01 -30.26 21.36
C LEU A 53 -2.51 -30.59 21.34
N ASN A 54 -2.91 -31.73 21.91
CA ASN A 54 -4.32 -32.12 21.95
C ASN A 54 -5.15 -31.16 22.83
N SER A 55 -4.57 -30.67 23.93
CA SER A 55 -5.16 -29.58 24.72
C SER A 55 -5.32 -28.30 23.91
N ILE A 56 -4.31 -27.91 23.12
CA ILE A 56 -4.39 -26.73 22.23
C ILE A 56 -5.50 -26.91 21.20
N ALA A 57 -5.60 -28.09 20.58
CA ALA A 57 -6.59 -28.37 19.54
C ALA A 57 -8.04 -28.39 20.07
N THR A 58 -8.24 -28.80 21.33
CA THR A 58 -9.58 -28.95 21.92
C THR A 58 -10.03 -27.73 22.72
N GLN A 59 -9.12 -27.09 23.47
CA GLN A 59 -9.44 -26.01 24.42
C GLN A 59 -8.80 -24.67 24.03
N GLY A 60 -7.87 -24.66 23.08
CA GLY A 60 -7.05 -23.48 22.77
C GLY A 60 -5.92 -23.27 23.78
N ILE A 61 -5.14 -22.20 23.56
CA ILE A 61 -4.07 -21.78 24.47
C ILE A 61 -4.10 -20.26 24.63
N SER A 62 -3.92 -19.80 25.87
CA SER A 62 -3.78 -18.37 26.16
C SER A 62 -2.31 -17.98 26.30
N PHE A 63 -1.98 -16.86 25.68
CA PHE A 63 -0.70 -16.16 25.79
C PHE A 63 -0.87 -14.77 26.43
N ALA A 64 -1.97 -14.56 27.17
CA ALA A 64 -2.22 -13.29 27.85
C ALA A 64 -1.05 -12.92 28.79
N GLY A 65 -0.58 -11.68 28.66
CA GLY A 65 0.56 -11.17 29.45
C GLY A 65 1.93 -11.71 29.04
N LYS A 66 2.01 -12.51 27.96
CA LYS A 66 3.27 -12.94 27.36
C LYS A 66 3.73 -11.94 26.30
N THR A 67 5.05 -11.80 26.18
CA THR A 67 5.68 -10.95 25.16
C THR A 67 6.58 -11.78 24.25
N ALA A 68 6.52 -11.54 22.94
CA ALA A 68 7.25 -12.32 21.95
C ALA A 68 8.01 -11.41 20.98
N LEU A 69 9.23 -11.81 20.61
CA LEU A 69 9.97 -11.25 19.48
C LEU A 69 9.96 -12.27 18.33
N VAL A 70 9.49 -11.86 17.16
CA VAL A 70 9.46 -12.71 15.95
C VAL A 70 10.19 -12.02 14.81
N THR A 71 11.28 -12.64 14.34
CA THR A 71 11.96 -12.24 13.10
C THR A 71 11.64 -13.20 11.96
N GLY A 72 11.67 -12.76 10.71
CA GLY A 72 11.31 -13.61 9.57
C GLY A 72 9.81 -13.94 9.45
N CYS A 73 8.92 -13.03 9.87
CA CYS A 73 7.47 -13.19 9.84
C CYS A 73 6.78 -12.47 8.65
N GLY A 74 7.43 -12.49 7.48
CA GLY A 74 6.86 -11.91 6.26
C GLY A 74 5.62 -12.67 5.75
N ARG A 75 4.88 -12.09 4.81
CA ARG A 75 3.69 -12.69 4.19
C ARG A 75 3.98 -14.12 3.69
N GLY A 76 3.10 -15.07 4.02
CA GLY A 76 3.24 -16.47 3.59
C GLY A 76 4.34 -17.27 4.31
N SER A 77 4.96 -16.72 5.35
CA SER A 77 5.95 -17.45 6.17
C SER A 77 5.28 -18.22 7.33
N ILE A 78 6.03 -19.17 7.90
CA ILE A 78 5.66 -19.81 9.18
C ILE A 78 5.59 -18.75 10.30
N GLY A 79 6.53 -17.79 10.30
CA GLY A 79 6.57 -16.71 11.28
C GLY A 79 5.29 -15.87 11.29
N ALA A 80 4.68 -15.61 10.13
CA ALA A 80 3.41 -14.89 10.06
C ALA A 80 2.26 -15.65 10.76
N GLU A 81 2.18 -16.97 10.58
CA GLU A 81 1.17 -17.80 11.26
C GLU A 81 1.42 -17.89 12.78
N ILE A 82 2.69 -17.88 13.20
CA ILE A 82 3.06 -17.76 14.62
C ILE A 82 2.60 -16.42 15.20
N VAL A 83 2.86 -15.29 14.52
CA VAL A 83 2.39 -13.97 14.95
C VAL A 83 0.87 -13.95 15.09
N SER A 84 0.13 -14.43 14.07
CA SER A 84 -1.34 -14.51 14.12
C SER A 84 -1.83 -15.29 15.34
N SER A 85 -1.22 -16.44 15.62
CA SER A 85 -1.65 -17.32 16.72
C SER A 85 -1.29 -16.75 18.10
N LEU A 86 -0.13 -16.11 18.24
CA LEU A 86 0.26 -15.41 19.46
C LEU A 86 -0.70 -14.27 19.79
N LEU A 87 -1.09 -13.48 18.79
CA LEU A 87 -2.08 -12.40 18.94
C LEU A 87 -3.47 -12.94 19.29
N ALA A 88 -3.89 -14.05 18.67
CA ALA A 88 -5.14 -14.73 18.98
C ALA A 88 -5.17 -15.24 20.43
N GLY A 89 -4.03 -15.66 20.98
CA GLY A 89 -3.92 -16.06 22.38
C GLY A 89 -3.76 -14.89 23.38
N GLY A 90 -3.60 -13.64 22.92
CA GLY A 90 -3.50 -12.46 23.79
C GLY A 90 -2.08 -11.98 24.09
N ALA A 91 -1.09 -12.43 23.31
CA ALA A 91 0.30 -12.01 23.48
C ALA A 91 0.54 -10.59 22.95
N LYS A 92 1.57 -9.95 23.50
CA LYS A 92 2.20 -8.79 22.88
C LYS A 92 3.34 -9.25 21.98
N VAL A 93 3.34 -8.87 20.71
CA VAL A 93 4.27 -9.37 19.71
C VAL A 93 5.02 -8.20 19.07
N LEU A 94 6.35 -8.28 19.10
CA LEU A 94 7.25 -7.43 18.33
C LEU A 94 7.63 -8.20 17.06
N ALA A 95 7.04 -7.80 15.93
CA ALA A 95 7.28 -8.36 14.62
C ALA A 95 8.29 -7.49 13.85
N THR A 96 9.32 -8.12 13.28
CA THR A 96 10.33 -7.39 12.52
C THR A 96 10.16 -7.60 11.01
N THR A 97 10.39 -6.57 10.20
CA THR A 97 10.41 -6.68 8.74
C THR A 97 11.63 -6.01 8.12
N SER A 98 12.27 -6.68 7.16
CA SER A 98 13.36 -6.10 6.35
C SER A 98 12.86 -5.37 5.10
N SER A 99 11.56 -5.46 4.80
CA SER A 99 10.91 -4.83 3.64
C SER A 99 9.79 -3.89 4.10
N TYR A 100 10.15 -2.93 4.95
CA TYR A 100 9.20 -1.96 5.51
C TYR A 100 8.62 -1.07 4.41
N SER A 101 7.31 -1.18 4.19
CA SER A 101 6.56 -0.47 3.16
C SER A 101 5.08 -0.37 3.56
N ARG A 102 4.29 0.49 2.90
CA ARG A 102 2.84 0.56 3.15
C ARG A 102 2.15 -0.80 2.97
N ALA A 103 2.51 -1.56 1.94
CA ALA A 103 1.95 -2.90 1.69
C ALA A 103 2.26 -3.88 2.82
N THR A 104 3.48 -3.81 3.38
CA THR A 104 3.89 -4.61 4.54
C THR A 104 3.16 -4.19 5.81
N THR A 105 3.01 -2.88 6.06
CA THR A 105 2.29 -2.36 7.23
C THR A 105 0.81 -2.73 7.19
N LEU A 106 0.15 -2.58 6.03
CA LEU A 106 -1.25 -2.99 5.83
C LEU A 106 -1.44 -4.51 6.02
N PHE A 107 -0.45 -5.32 5.64
CA PHE A 107 -0.48 -6.75 5.92
C PHE A 107 -0.53 -7.05 7.42
N PHE A 108 0.35 -6.42 8.22
CA PHE A 108 0.36 -6.61 9.67
C PHE A 108 -0.87 -5.98 10.37
N GLU A 109 -1.35 -4.84 9.88
CA GLU A 109 -2.60 -4.23 10.35
C GLU A 109 -3.79 -5.17 10.14
N ASN A 110 -3.93 -5.74 8.94
CA ASN A 110 -4.99 -6.69 8.65
C ASN A 110 -4.85 -7.98 9.49
N LEU A 111 -3.62 -8.45 9.69
CA LEU A 111 -3.32 -9.60 10.54
C LEU A 111 -3.80 -9.34 11.98
N TYR A 112 -3.49 -8.17 12.55
CA TYR A 112 -3.94 -7.76 13.88
C TYR A 112 -5.45 -7.53 13.94
N ARG A 113 -6.07 -6.89 12.94
CA ARG A 113 -7.52 -6.70 12.86
C ARG A 113 -8.28 -8.04 12.85
N THR A 114 -7.70 -9.06 12.22
CA THR A 114 -8.32 -10.39 12.10
C THR A 114 -8.09 -11.27 13.33
N HIS A 115 -6.92 -11.20 13.96
CA HIS A 115 -6.51 -12.16 15.01
C HIS A 115 -6.24 -11.54 16.38
N GLY A 116 -6.15 -10.21 16.49
CA GLY A 116 -5.87 -9.52 17.75
C GLY A 116 -6.96 -9.75 18.78
N SER A 117 -6.63 -10.48 19.84
CA SER A 117 -7.54 -10.71 20.96
C SER A 117 -7.36 -9.65 22.07
N ARG A 118 -8.26 -9.64 23.05
CA ARG A 118 -8.20 -8.68 24.17
C ARG A 118 -6.86 -8.78 24.91
N GLY A 119 -6.16 -7.65 25.02
CA GLY A 119 -4.87 -7.56 25.70
C GLY A 119 -3.67 -7.90 24.82
N SER A 120 -3.90 -8.36 23.58
CA SER A 120 -2.82 -8.47 22.59
C SER A 120 -2.35 -7.09 22.13
N GLU A 121 -1.12 -7.04 21.62
CA GLU A 121 -0.50 -5.84 21.06
C GLU A 121 0.43 -6.27 19.94
N LEU A 122 0.43 -5.58 18.80
CA LEU A 122 1.36 -5.83 17.70
C LEU A 122 2.20 -4.58 17.46
N VAL A 123 3.51 -4.71 17.62
CA VAL A 123 4.49 -3.68 17.28
C VAL A 123 5.28 -4.16 16.08
N VAL A 124 5.30 -3.38 15.00
CA VAL A 124 6.03 -3.71 13.76
C VAL A 124 7.18 -2.75 13.58
N VAL A 125 8.40 -3.27 13.41
CA VAL A 125 9.61 -2.45 13.25
C VAL A 125 10.41 -2.81 11.99
N PRO A 126 11.00 -1.83 11.30
CA PRO A 126 12.03 -2.09 10.31
C PRO A 126 13.27 -2.67 11.02
N PHE A 127 13.83 -3.75 10.48
CA PHE A 127 14.97 -4.42 11.10
C PHE A 127 15.76 -5.23 10.09
N ASN A 128 17.06 -5.01 10.05
CA ASN A 128 18.00 -5.83 9.29
C ASN A 128 18.80 -6.73 10.23
N GLN A 129 18.44 -8.02 10.32
CA GLN A 129 19.16 -9.00 11.14
C GLN A 129 20.63 -9.19 10.70
N GLY A 130 21.05 -8.73 9.52
CA GLY A 130 22.45 -8.70 9.11
C GLY A 130 23.27 -7.58 9.79
N SER A 131 22.62 -6.53 10.30
CA SER A 131 23.26 -5.40 10.97
C SER A 131 23.44 -5.68 12.47
N VAL A 132 24.65 -5.46 12.99
CA VAL A 132 24.91 -5.60 14.44
C VAL A 132 24.29 -4.43 15.21
N GLN A 133 24.31 -3.23 14.63
CA GLN A 133 23.70 -2.03 15.20
C GLN A 133 22.19 -2.22 15.34
N ASP A 134 21.53 -2.82 14.36
CA ASP A 134 20.09 -3.08 14.43
C ASP A 134 19.75 -4.04 15.56
N ILE A 135 20.56 -5.08 15.80
CA ILE A 135 20.35 -6.02 16.92
C ILE A 135 20.43 -5.29 18.26
N GLU A 136 21.43 -4.41 18.41
CA GLU A 136 21.62 -3.60 19.60
C GLU A 136 20.46 -2.63 19.82
N ASN A 137 20.05 -1.94 18.76
CA ASN A 137 18.93 -0.99 18.79
C ASN A 137 17.60 -1.69 19.06
N LEU A 138 17.36 -2.86 18.47
CA LEU A 138 16.14 -3.66 18.67
C LEU A 138 16.02 -4.11 20.13
N VAL A 139 17.09 -4.68 20.69
CA VAL A 139 17.07 -5.14 22.09
C VAL A 139 16.96 -3.96 23.05
N SER A 140 17.64 -2.84 22.76
CA SER A 140 17.51 -1.61 23.55
C SER A 140 16.08 -1.07 23.51
N HIS A 141 15.44 -1.06 22.35
CA HIS A 141 14.04 -0.65 22.20
C HIS A 141 13.06 -1.54 23.00
N VAL A 142 13.31 -2.85 23.05
CA VAL A 142 12.49 -3.80 23.82
C VAL A 142 12.60 -3.57 25.33
N TYR A 143 13.82 -3.44 25.85
CA TYR A 143 14.08 -3.42 27.30
C TYR A 143 14.23 -2.01 27.90
N GLY A 144 14.31 -0.99 27.05
CA GLY A 144 14.43 0.39 27.44
C GLY A 144 13.21 0.91 28.19
N LYS A 145 13.40 2.00 28.94
CA LYS A 145 12.41 2.56 29.88
C LYS A 145 11.98 3.99 29.53
N SER A 146 12.51 4.56 28.46
CA SER A 146 12.08 5.88 28.00
C SER A 146 10.66 5.81 27.42
N GLY A 147 9.96 6.94 27.34
CA GLY A 147 8.56 6.98 26.90
C GLY A 147 8.30 6.47 25.48
N SER A 148 9.34 6.29 24.66
CA SER A 148 9.29 5.74 23.30
C SER A 148 9.72 4.27 23.20
N GLU A 149 10.16 3.65 24.29
CA GLU A 149 10.61 2.25 24.36
C GLU A 149 9.54 1.36 24.99
N LEU A 150 9.62 0.05 24.73
CA LEU A 150 8.53 -0.88 25.09
C LEU A 150 8.52 -1.26 26.58
N ASN A 151 9.68 -1.27 27.25
CA ASN A 151 9.87 -1.80 28.60
C ASN A 151 9.30 -3.24 28.78
N TRP A 152 9.38 -4.05 27.73
CA TRP A 152 8.93 -5.44 27.76
C TRP A 152 9.98 -6.36 28.40
N ASN A 153 9.54 -7.56 28.76
CA ASN A 153 10.42 -8.65 29.18
C ASN A 153 10.07 -9.91 28.39
N LEU A 154 10.84 -10.19 27.34
CA LEU A 154 10.55 -11.24 26.38
C LEU A 154 10.33 -12.59 27.07
N ASP A 155 9.23 -13.26 26.73
CA ASP A 155 8.94 -14.66 27.08
C ASP A 155 9.33 -15.59 25.95
N TYR A 156 9.15 -15.15 24.70
CA TYR A 156 9.37 -15.98 23.52
C TYR A 156 10.22 -15.25 22.49
N VAL A 157 11.15 -15.98 21.86
CA VAL A 157 12.01 -15.45 20.78
C VAL A 157 12.02 -16.45 19.63
N PHE A 158 11.61 -15.97 18.45
CA PHE A 158 11.58 -16.74 17.21
C PHE A 158 12.51 -16.07 16.18
N PRO A 159 13.82 -16.38 16.19
CA PRO A 159 14.79 -15.77 15.29
C PRO A 159 14.74 -16.42 13.89
N PHE A 160 13.60 -16.32 13.20
CA PHE A 160 13.34 -17.02 11.93
C PHE A 160 13.77 -16.25 10.68
N ALA A 161 14.37 -15.06 10.82
CA ALA A 161 14.90 -14.34 9.66
C ALA A 161 15.98 -15.18 8.95
N ALA A 162 15.86 -15.27 7.63
CA ALA A 162 16.77 -16.02 6.78
C ALA A 162 16.89 -15.33 5.41
N VAL A 163 18.01 -15.58 4.75
CA VAL A 163 18.28 -15.15 3.37
C VAL A 163 18.39 -16.40 2.52
N SER A 164 17.65 -16.46 1.42
CA SER A 164 17.74 -17.57 0.47
C SER A 164 19.05 -17.49 -0.32
N ASP A 165 19.78 -18.60 -0.41
CA ASP A 165 21.03 -18.74 -1.16
C ASP A 165 21.02 -20.02 -2.02
N ILE A 166 20.04 -20.09 -2.92
CA ILE A 166 19.82 -21.25 -3.79
C ILE A 166 20.73 -21.14 -5.02
N GLY A 167 21.39 -22.24 -5.38
CA GLY A 167 22.32 -22.35 -6.50
C GLY A 167 23.80 -22.19 -6.13
N SER A 168 24.07 -21.82 -4.87
CA SER A 168 25.43 -21.64 -4.36
C SER A 168 25.98 -22.99 -3.87
N THR A 169 27.00 -23.51 -4.54
CA THR A 169 27.78 -24.70 -4.23
C THR A 169 29.16 -24.30 -3.72
N LEU A 170 29.99 -25.28 -3.33
CA LEU A 170 31.34 -25.03 -2.80
C LEU A 170 32.22 -24.17 -3.73
N THR A 171 32.01 -24.21 -5.05
CA THR A 171 32.85 -23.51 -6.03
C THR A 171 32.47 -22.05 -6.24
N ASN A 172 31.28 -21.61 -5.81
CA ASN A 172 30.75 -20.27 -6.07
C ASN A 172 30.16 -19.59 -4.82
N LEU A 173 30.54 -20.04 -3.62
CA LEU A 173 30.27 -19.31 -2.38
C LEU A 173 30.81 -17.88 -2.48
N GLY A 174 29.97 -16.91 -2.12
CA GLY A 174 30.34 -15.49 -2.23
C GLY A 174 29.64 -14.62 -1.19
N SER A 175 29.63 -13.31 -1.44
CA SER A 175 29.13 -12.33 -0.46
C SER A 175 27.70 -12.58 0.01
N ARG A 176 26.82 -13.11 -0.87
CA ARG A 176 25.45 -13.49 -0.48
C ARG A 176 25.43 -14.64 0.53
N SER A 177 26.26 -15.65 0.34
CA SER A 177 26.42 -16.80 1.25
C SER A 177 26.93 -16.33 2.61
N GLU A 178 27.95 -15.48 2.63
CA GLU A 178 28.50 -14.89 3.86
C GLU A 178 27.45 -14.04 4.62
N LEU A 179 26.66 -13.25 3.89
CA LEU A 179 25.55 -12.49 4.47
C LEU A 179 24.49 -13.43 5.06
N ALA A 180 24.11 -14.48 4.33
CA ALA A 180 23.15 -15.48 4.82
C ALA A 180 23.67 -16.15 6.10
N GLN A 181 24.96 -16.52 6.14
CA GLN A 181 25.60 -17.06 7.34
C GLN A 181 25.54 -16.09 8.51
N ARG A 182 25.86 -14.81 8.25
CA ARG A 182 25.79 -13.76 9.26
C ARG A 182 24.37 -13.62 9.82
N VAL A 183 23.34 -13.64 8.97
CA VAL A 183 21.93 -13.51 9.39
C VAL A 183 21.45 -14.74 10.18
N ILE A 184 21.70 -15.96 9.69
CA ILE A 184 21.09 -17.20 10.20
C ILE A 184 21.83 -17.73 11.43
N LEU A 185 23.15 -17.56 11.51
CA LEU A 185 23.96 -18.11 12.60
C LEU A 185 24.52 -17.01 13.50
N THR A 186 25.47 -16.23 12.99
CA THR A 186 26.27 -15.31 13.81
C THR A 186 25.41 -14.29 14.55
N ASN A 187 24.46 -13.67 13.84
CA ASN A 187 23.61 -12.63 14.41
C ASN A 187 22.42 -13.19 15.19
N VAL A 188 22.02 -14.45 14.99
CA VAL A 188 21.11 -15.12 15.92
C VAL A 188 21.79 -15.27 17.28
N LEU A 189 23.02 -15.77 17.33
CA LEU A 189 23.78 -15.89 18.58
C LEU A 189 24.03 -14.52 19.24
N ARG A 190 24.34 -13.48 18.46
CA ARG A 190 24.44 -12.10 19.00
C ARG A 190 23.12 -11.59 19.56
N LEU A 191 22.00 -11.83 18.87
CA LEU A 191 20.68 -11.45 19.36
C LEU A 191 20.39 -12.11 20.72
N LEU A 192 20.66 -13.41 20.86
CA LEU A 192 20.49 -14.12 22.13
C LEU A 192 21.40 -13.54 23.22
N GLY A 193 22.68 -13.32 22.92
CA GLY A 193 23.63 -12.72 23.85
C GLY A 193 23.20 -11.32 24.32
N ARG A 194 22.64 -10.49 23.42
CA ARG A 194 22.11 -9.17 23.76
C ARG A 194 20.85 -9.25 24.64
N ILE A 195 19.93 -10.17 24.36
CA ILE A 195 18.74 -10.41 25.20
C ILE A 195 19.15 -10.88 26.60
N LYS A 196 20.13 -11.80 26.68
CA LYS A 196 20.70 -12.28 27.94
C LYS A 196 21.28 -11.13 28.77
N ALA A 197 22.15 -10.32 28.17
CA ALA A 197 22.75 -9.15 28.82
C ALA A 197 21.71 -8.10 29.27
N ALA A 198 20.67 -7.88 28.47
CA ALA A 198 19.58 -6.95 28.81
C ALA A 198 18.76 -7.46 30.00
N LYS A 199 18.41 -8.76 30.03
CA LYS A 199 17.71 -9.39 31.17
C LYS A 199 18.55 -9.35 32.45
N GLU A 200 19.86 -9.59 32.35
CA GLU A 200 20.79 -9.47 33.49
C GLU A 200 20.83 -8.05 34.04
N SER A 201 21.02 -7.06 33.16
CA SER A 201 21.07 -5.64 33.53
C SER A 201 19.76 -5.17 34.16
N ALA A 202 18.63 -5.69 33.68
CA ALA A 202 17.30 -5.42 34.23
C ALA A 202 16.98 -6.21 35.52
N ARG A 203 17.88 -7.08 36.00
CA ARG A 203 17.69 -7.99 37.16
C ARG A 203 16.46 -8.90 37.02
N ARG A 204 16.23 -9.43 35.81
CA ARG A 204 15.07 -10.29 35.46
C ARG A 204 15.49 -11.76 35.28
N SER A 205 16.05 -12.37 36.32
CA SER A 205 16.61 -13.73 36.31
C SER A 205 15.60 -14.86 36.63
N THR A 206 14.34 -14.54 36.91
CA THR A 206 13.29 -15.52 37.27
C THR A 206 12.28 -15.77 36.16
N ARG A 207 12.48 -15.16 34.98
CA ARG A 207 11.60 -15.31 33.80
C ARG A 207 12.45 -15.45 32.53
N PRO A 208 12.99 -16.67 32.28
CA PRO A 208 13.76 -16.94 31.07
C PRO A 208 12.90 -16.76 29.81
N ALA A 209 13.48 -16.24 28.73
CA ALA A 209 12.83 -16.26 27.43
C ALA A 209 13.07 -17.63 26.77
N LEU A 210 12.00 -18.31 26.36
CA LEU A 210 12.12 -19.50 25.51
C LEU A 210 12.46 -19.07 24.08
N VAL A 211 13.64 -19.48 23.62
CA VAL A 211 14.13 -19.28 22.27
C VAL A 211 13.80 -20.54 21.47
N VAL A 212 12.94 -20.39 20.46
CA VAL A 212 12.68 -21.46 19.50
C VAL A 212 13.66 -21.33 18.35
N LEU A 213 14.74 -22.13 18.35
CA LEU A 213 15.73 -22.10 17.30
C LEU A 213 15.21 -22.83 16.05
N PRO A 214 15.24 -22.19 14.86
CA PRO A 214 14.85 -22.84 13.62
C PRO A 214 15.98 -23.73 13.12
N LEU A 215 16.00 -25.00 13.53
CA LEU A 215 16.93 -26.03 13.05
C LEU A 215 16.41 -26.66 11.75
N SER A 216 17.21 -27.52 11.14
CA SER A 216 16.86 -28.18 9.86
C SER A 216 17.27 -29.64 9.87
N PRO A 217 16.52 -30.54 9.23
CA PRO A 217 16.97 -31.91 9.01
C PRO A 217 18.03 -31.99 7.88
N ASN A 218 18.28 -30.89 7.15
CA ASN A 218 19.25 -30.83 6.05
C ASN A 218 20.56 -30.17 6.49
N HIS A 219 21.63 -30.97 6.58
CA HIS A 219 23.00 -30.53 6.86
C HIS A 219 23.90 -30.73 5.62
N GLY A 220 23.51 -30.17 4.47
CA GLY A 220 24.22 -30.32 3.20
C GLY A 220 23.82 -31.57 2.39
N THR A 221 22.66 -32.18 2.68
CA THR A 221 22.14 -33.37 1.99
C THR A 221 21.57 -33.04 0.60
N PHE A 222 21.02 -31.84 0.41
CA PHE A 222 20.49 -31.38 -0.87
C PHE A 222 21.56 -30.72 -1.75
N GLY A 223 22.49 -29.97 -1.15
CA GLY A 223 23.51 -29.21 -1.87
C GLY A 223 22.94 -28.03 -2.66
N GLY A 224 23.82 -27.10 -3.06
CA GLY A 224 23.40 -25.87 -3.75
C GLY A 224 22.66 -24.88 -2.84
N ASP A 225 22.82 -24.99 -1.53
CA ASP A 225 22.16 -24.21 -0.48
C ASP A 225 23.13 -23.26 0.26
N GLY A 226 24.28 -22.98 -0.33
CA GLY A 226 25.29 -22.07 0.23
C GLY A 226 25.79 -22.56 1.59
N PHE A 227 25.80 -21.67 2.59
CA PHE A 227 26.14 -22.01 3.99
C PHE A 227 24.94 -22.45 4.85
N TYR A 228 23.80 -22.79 4.24
CA TYR A 228 22.59 -23.10 5.00
C TYR A 228 22.79 -24.28 5.95
N GLY A 229 23.38 -25.38 5.47
CA GLY A 229 23.64 -26.58 6.27
C GLY A 229 24.56 -26.29 7.46
N GLU A 230 25.66 -25.59 7.21
CA GLU A 230 26.65 -25.15 8.21
C GLU A 230 26.01 -24.23 9.27
N CYS A 231 25.11 -23.35 8.86
CA CYS A 231 24.40 -22.47 9.79
C CYS A 231 23.43 -23.24 10.68
N LYS A 232 22.68 -24.18 10.11
CA LYS A 232 21.67 -24.94 10.85
C LYS A 232 22.29 -25.90 11.85
N ILE A 233 23.33 -26.63 11.46
CA ILE A 233 24.10 -27.47 12.38
C ILE A 233 24.87 -26.62 13.41
N GLY A 234 25.39 -25.45 13.00
CA GLY A 234 26.09 -24.53 13.91
C GLY A 234 25.21 -24.01 15.04
N LEU A 235 23.90 -23.82 14.80
CA LEU A 235 22.95 -23.41 15.83
C LEU A 235 22.72 -24.48 16.91
N GLU A 236 22.96 -25.76 16.61
CA GLU A 236 22.82 -26.84 17.59
C GLU A 236 23.82 -26.72 18.74
N THR A 237 24.94 -26.01 18.53
CA THR A 237 25.89 -25.70 19.61
C THR A 237 25.25 -24.92 20.77
N ALA A 238 24.15 -24.21 20.52
CA ALA A 238 23.40 -23.50 21.56
C ALA A 238 22.83 -24.44 22.64
N PHE A 239 22.57 -25.72 22.33
CA PHE A 239 22.13 -26.71 23.31
C PHE A 239 23.20 -26.90 24.40
N ASN A 240 24.44 -27.17 23.99
CA ASN A 240 25.54 -27.39 24.93
C ASN A 240 25.98 -26.07 25.62
N ARG A 241 25.97 -24.96 24.88
CA ARG A 241 26.35 -23.65 25.44
C ARG A 241 25.37 -23.14 26.50
N TRP A 242 24.11 -23.55 26.43
CA TRP A 242 23.13 -23.24 27.48
C TRP A 242 23.58 -23.76 28.84
N GLU A 243 24.16 -24.97 28.90
CA GLU A 243 24.71 -25.57 30.12
C GLU A 243 26.11 -25.01 30.45
N SER A 244 26.97 -24.82 29.46
CA SER A 244 28.38 -24.46 29.71
C SER A 244 28.62 -22.97 29.93
N GLU A 245 27.70 -22.07 29.56
CA GLU A 245 27.92 -20.61 29.58
C GLU A 245 26.96 -19.79 30.48
N SER A 246 26.33 -20.42 31.49
CA SER A 246 25.48 -19.73 32.50
C SER A 246 24.34 -18.90 31.89
N TRP A 247 23.63 -19.45 30.90
CA TRP A 247 22.50 -18.79 30.24
C TRP A 247 21.14 -19.15 30.86
N GLU A 248 21.11 -20.18 31.72
CA GLU A 248 19.89 -20.85 32.16
C GLU A 248 18.84 -19.93 32.83
N LYS A 249 19.31 -18.84 33.46
CA LYS A 249 18.45 -17.90 34.20
C LYS A 249 17.75 -16.89 33.29
N GLN A 250 18.27 -16.66 32.10
CA GLN A 250 17.76 -15.62 31.19
C GLN A 250 17.13 -16.19 29.93
N LEU A 251 17.63 -17.32 29.43
CA LEU A 251 17.18 -17.97 28.21
C LEU A 251 16.92 -19.45 28.45
N ALA A 252 15.96 -20.00 27.74
CA ALA A 252 15.72 -21.43 27.58
C ALA A 252 15.74 -21.77 26.10
N ILE A 253 16.24 -22.94 25.73
CA ILE A 253 16.41 -23.32 24.32
C ILE A 253 15.46 -24.46 23.95
N ALA A 254 14.66 -24.26 22.91
CA ALA A 254 13.97 -25.32 22.20
C ALA A 254 14.39 -25.28 20.73
N GLY A 255 15.11 -26.29 20.24
CA GLY A 255 15.44 -26.38 18.83
C GLY A 255 14.36 -27.14 18.08
N ALA A 256 13.70 -26.45 17.15
CA ALA A 256 12.70 -27.05 16.27
C ALA A 256 13.37 -27.43 14.95
N VAL A 257 13.53 -28.72 14.68
CA VAL A 257 14.00 -29.25 13.40
C VAL A 257 12.85 -29.17 12.40
N ILE A 258 12.77 -28.07 11.66
CA ILE A 258 11.64 -27.77 10.79
C ILE A 258 11.76 -28.59 9.50
N GLY A 259 10.79 -29.49 9.28
CA GLY A 259 10.68 -30.29 8.07
C GLY A 259 10.12 -29.53 6.85
N TRP A 260 9.83 -30.29 5.80
CA TRP A 260 9.38 -29.77 4.52
C TRP A 260 8.06 -29.00 4.64
N THR A 261 8.12 -27.67 4.56
CA THR A 261 6.93 -26.80 4.73
C THR A 261 6.54 -26.11 3.42
N ARG A 262 5.47 -26.59 2.81
CA ARG A 262 4.89 -26.12 1.55
C ARG A 262 4.42 -24.68 1.64
N GLY A 263 4.59 -23.93 0.56
CA GLY A 263 4.07 -22.56 0.41
C GLY A 263 4.94 -21.45 1.01
N THR A 264 5.99 -21.79 1.77
CA THR A 264 6.96 -20.79 2.22
C THR A 264 7.78 -20.25 1.05
N GLY A 265 8.24 -18.99 1.13
CA GLY A 265 9.08 -18.40 0.08
C GLY A 265 10.40 -19.14 -0.17
N LEU A 266 10.88 -19.94 0.78
CA LEU A 266 12.08 -20.78 0.65
C LEU A 266 11.81 -22.11 -0.07
N MET A 267 10.59 -22.66 0.05
CA MET A 267 10.25 -24.00 -0.43
C MET A 267 9.19 -24.02 -1.54
N SER A 268 8.68 -22.87 -1.96
CA SER A 268 7.61 -22.78 -2.97
C SER A 268 7.95 -23.47 -4.29
N GLY A 269 9.20 -23.34 -4.75
CA GLY A 269 9.71 -24.02 -5.95
C GLY A 269 9.74 -25.55 -5.84
N ASN A 270 9.67 -26.09 -4.62
CA ASN A 270 9.65 -27.52 -4.33
C ASN A 270 8.23 -28.05 -4.04
N ASN A 271 7.20 -27.20 -4.07
CA ASN A 271 5.81 -27.65 -3.91
C ASN A 271 5.41 -28.69 -4.96
N LEU A 272 5.96 -28.58 -6.19
CA LEU A 272 5.66 -29.46 -7.32
C LEU A 272 5.95 -30.94 -7.02
N VAL A 273 7.02 -31.21 -6.29
CA VAL A 273 7.47 -32.58 -5.97
C VAL A 273 6.99 -33.06 -4.59
N ALA A 274 6.26 -32.22 -3.84
CA ALA A 274 5.88 -32.53 -2.47
C ALA A 274 5.10 -33.86 -2.37
N GLN A 275 4.16 -34.11 -3.29
CA GLN A 275 3.40 -35.36 -3.33
C GLN A 275 4.31 -36.58 -3.55
N ASN A 276 5.25 -36.52 -4.50
CA ASN A 276 6.19 -37.61 -4.75
C ASN A 276 7.06 -37.93 -3.53
N ILE A 277 7.39 -36.90 -2.75
CA ILE A 277 8.15 -37.10 -1.52
C ILE A 277 7.28 -37.68 -0.40
N GLU A 278 5.98 -37.35 -0.36
CA GLU A 278 5.04 -38.03 0.54
C GLU A 278 4.87 -39.52 0.22
N GLU A 279 4.91 -39.91 -1.06
CA GLU A 279 4.89 -41.32 -1.49
C GLU A 279 6.10 -42.12 -1.01
N LEU A 280 7.21 -41.46 -0.65
CA LEU A 280 8.40 -42.08 -0.06
C LEU A 280 8.32 -42.23 1.47
N GLY A 281 7.18 -41.89 2.07
CA GLY A 281 6.97 -41.97 3.52
C GLY A 281 7.41 -40.73 4.30
N VAL A 282 7.67 -39.60 3.63
CA VAL A 282 7.95 -38.32 4.31
C VAL A 282 6.64 -37.56 4.53
N ARG A 283 6.43 -37.00 5.72
CA ARG A 283 5.33 -36.05 5.93
C ARG A 283 5.76 -34.63 5.58
N THR A 284 5.04 -33.99 4.64
CA THR A 284 5.15 -32.53 4.42
C THR A 284 4.09 -31.76 5.21
N TYR A 285 4.36 -30.48 5.44
CA TYR A 285 3.51 -29.60 6.24
C TYR A 285 3.10 -28.36 5.44
N SER A 286 1.93 -27.82 5.74
CA SER A 286 1.56 -26.44 5.44
C SER A 286 2.17 -25.48 6.47
N THR A 287 2.19 -24.19 6.16
CA THR A 287 2.65 -23.17 7.13
C THR A 287 1.86 -23.19 8.44
N ARG A 288 0.55 -23.47 8.37
CA ARG A 288 -0.33 -23.57 9.54
C ARG A 288 -0.06 -24.80 10.40
N GLU A 289 0.16 -25.96 9.78
CA GLU A 289 0.54 -27.19 10.48
C GLU A 289 1.88 -26.99 11.20
N MET A 290 2.89 -26.46 10.50
CA MET A 290 4.20 -26.21 11.11
C MET A 290 4.15 -25.15 12.22
N ALA A 291 3.34 -24.10 12.05
CA ALA A 291 3.12 -23.10 13.10
C ALA A 291 2.47 -23.73 14.34
N LEU A 292 1.45 -24.57 14.19
CA LEU A 292 0.84 -25.30 15.31
C LEU A 292 1.88 -26.16 16.05
N ASN A 293 2.73 -26.87 15.32
CA ASN A 293 3.77 -27.72 15.90
C ASN A 293 4.75 -26.90 16.75
N ILE A 294 5.21 -25.77 16.20
CA ILE A 294 6.10 -24.85 16.92
C ILE A 294 5.42 -24.24 18.14
N LEU A 295 4.15 -23.84 18.03
CA LEU A 295 3.39 -23.30 19.17
C LEU A 295 3.15 -24.35 20.26
N GLY A 296 3.12 -25.64 19.92
CA GLY A 296 3.10 -26.74 20.89
C GLY A 296 4.29 -26.71 21.87
N LEU A 297 5.44 -26.17 21.45
CA LEU A 297 6.61 -26.00 22.32
C LEU A 297 6.40 -24.91 23.39
N LEU A 298 5.42 -24.02 23.22
CA LEU A 298 5.08 -22.98 24.19
C LEU A 298 4.13 -23.49 25.28
N GLN A 299 3.66 -24.74 25.18
CA GLN A 299 2.76 -25.32 26.16
C GLN A 299 3.47 -25.48 27.53
N PRO A 300 2.78 -25.25 28.67
CA PRO A 300 3.42 -25.25 29.99
C PRO A 300 4.24 -26.49 30.36
N SER A 301 3.82 -27.69 29.94
CA SER A 301 4.58 -28.92 30.20
C SER A 301 5.90 -28.97 29.43
N VAL A 302 5.93 -28.50 28.18
CA VAL A 302 7.15 -28.45 27.36
C VAL A 302 8.07 -27.31 27.79
N THR A 303 7.52 -26.11 28.02
CA THR A 303 8.30 -24.97 28.53
C THR A 303 8.96 -25.26 29.87
N HIS A 304 8.29 -25.99 30.77
CA HIS A 304 8.87 -26.41 32.04
C HIS A 304 10.04 -27.39 31.87
N ILE A 305 10.01 -28.25 30.85
CA ILE A 305 11.18 -29.06 30.46
C ILE A 305 12.30 -28.14 29.96
N ALA A 306 11.98 -27.21 29.05
CA ALA A 306 12.94 -26.26 28.47
C ALA A 306 13.64 -25.36 29.50
N TYR A 307 13.02 -25.10 30.65
CA TYR A 307 13.63 -24.36 31.76
C TYR A 307 14.65 -25.16 32.57
N ARG A 308 14.66 -26.49 32.45
CA ARG A 308 15.57 -27.38 33.18
C ARG A 308 16.67 -27.94 32.31
N GLN A 309 16.37 -28.16 31.03
CA GLN A 309 17.30 -28.67 30.04
C GLN A 309 16.84 -28.23 28.65
N PRO A 310 17.73 -28.18 27.66
CA PRO A 310 17.32 -27.84 26.31
C PRO A 310 16.37 -28.88 25.69
N VAL A 311 15.42 -28.44 24.87
CA VAL A 311 14.45 -29.32 24.19
C VAL A 311 14.82 -29.47 22.72
N TRP A 312 15.00 -30.69 22.26
CA TRP A 312 15.16 -31.00 20.84
C TRP A 312 13.84 -31.54 20.29
N ALA A 313 13.20 -30.77 19.40
CA ALA A 313 11.93 -31.11 18.78
C ALA A 313 12.13 -31.45 17.30
N ASP A 314 11.95 -32.71 16.95
CA ASP A 314 12.02 -33.18 15.58
C ASP A 314 10.66 -33.01 14.90
N PHE A 315 10.54 -32.02 14.02
CA PHE A 315 9.40 -31.81 13.12
C PHE A 315 9.79 -32.08 11.67
N GLY A 316 10.82 -32.91 11.45
CA GLY A 316 11.37 -33.24 10.15
C GLY A 316 10.45 -34.10 9.28
N GLY A 317 9.38 -34.66 9.84
CA GLY A 317 8.41 -35.47 9.09
C GLY A 317 9.03 -36.75 8.50
N GLY A 318 10.05 -37.30 9.15
CA GLY A 318 10.73 -38.50 8.67
C GLY A 318 11.71 -38.27 7.51
N MET A 319 12.00 -37.02 7.09
CA MET A 319 12.97 -36.74 6.02
C MET A 319 14.33 -37.41 6.22
N GLY A 320 14.84 -37.47 7.45
CA GLY A 320 16.12 -38.12 7.77
C GLY A 320 16.13 -39.64 7.60
N ARG A 321 14.96 -40.28 7.40
CA ARG A 321 14.83 -41.74 7.21
C ARG A 321 15.01 -42.14 5.75
N VAL A 322 14.74 -41.22 4.82
CA VAL A 322 14.82 -41.50 3.38
C VAL A 322 16.24 -41.27 2.88
N ARG A 323 16.94 -42.36 2.56
CA ARG A 323 18.27 -42.28 1.94
C ARG A 323 18.17 -41.73 0.51
N GLY A 324 19.08 -40.83 0.16
CA GLY A 324 19.14 -40.27 -1.19
C GLY A 324 17.94 -39.37 -1.56
N LEU A 325 17.32 -38.72 -0.57
CA LEU A 325 16.14 -37.85 -0.76
C LEU A 325 16.35 -36.78 -1.86
N ASN A 326 17.55 -36.22 -1.96
CA ASN A 326 17.91 -35.28 -3.02
C ASN A 326 17.78 -35.90 -4.43
N ALA A 327 18.34 -37.09 -4.64
CA ALA A 327 18.25 -37.79 -5.92
C ALA A 327 16.79 -38.13 -6.27
N ALA A 328 15.98 -38.49 -5.26
CA ALA A 328 14.56 -38.71 -5.45
C ALA A 328 13.79 -37.43 -5.84
N VAL A 329 14.11 -36.29 -5.21
CA VAL A 329 13.57 -34.97 -5.57
C VAL A 329 13.94 -34.58 -6.99
N SER A 330 15.22 -34.71 -7.37
CA SER A 330 15.70 -34.39 -8.72
C SER A 330 15.04 -35.28 -9.77
N LYS A 331 14.96 -36.60 -9.52
CA LYS A 331 14.27 -37.55 -10.41
C LYS A 331 12.79 -37.23 -10.57
N ALA A 332 12.08 -36.90 -9.49
CA ALA A 332 10.68 -36.51 -9.55
C ALA A 332 10.49 -35.22 -10.38
N ARG A 333 11.36 -34.22 -10.17
CA ARG A 333 11.35 -32.96 -10.93
C ARG A 333 11.61 -33.19 -12.42
N GLU A 334 12.62 -33.99 -12.75
CA GLU A 334 12.94 -34.37 -14.14
C GLU A 334 11.79 -35.14 -14.79
N ALA A 335 11.17 -36.10 -14.10
CA ALA A 335 10.04 -36.84 -14.62
C ALA A 335 8.85 -35.92 -14.96
N ILE A 336 8.52 -34.98 -14.08
CA ILE A 336 7.44 -34.01 -14.29
C ILE A 336 7.78 -33.07 -15.46
N ASP A 337 9.01 -32.55 -15.52
CA ASP A 337 9.44 -31.65 -16.61
C ASP A 337 9.47 -32.36 -17.96
N THR A 338 10.03 -33.58 -18.02
CA THR A 338 10.04 -34.40 -19.24
C THR A 338 8.62 -34.75 -19.68
N GLN A 339 7.75 -35.17 -18.77
CA GLN A 339 6.34 -35.44 -19.10
C GLN A 339 5.64 -34.17 -19.61
N SER A 340 5.86 -33.02 -18.98
CA SER A 340 5.31 -31.75 -19.45
C SER A 340 5.82 -31.37 -20.84
N LYS A 341 7.11 -31.56 -21.13
CA LYS A 341 7.72 -31.30 -22.44
C LYS A 341 7.16 -32.22 -23.52
N ILE A 342 7.05 -33.52 -23.23
CA ILE A 342 6.46 -34.51 -24.14
C ILE A 342 5.01 -34.14 -24.44
N LEU A 343 4.19 -33.89 -23.43
CA LEU A 343 2.78 -33.55 -23.61
C LEU A 343 2.60 -32.24 -24.39
N ARG A 344 3.40 -31.21 -24.10
CA ARG A 344 3.41 -29.97 -24.90
C ARG A 344 3.79 -30.25 -26.35
N ARG A 345 4.84 -31.06 -26.58
CA ARG A 345 5.28 -31.36 -27.95
C ARG A 345 4.22 -32.17 -28.71
N ILE A 346 3.60 -33.17 -28.09
CA ILE A 346 2.49 -33.93 -28.67
C ILE A 346 1.32 -33.01 -28.98
N ALA A 347 0.97 -32.08 -28.07
CA ALA A 347 -0.10 -31.11 -28.32
C ALA A 347 0.21 -30.19 -29.50
N THR A 348 1.44 -29.65 -29.58
CA THR A 348 1.89 -28.83 -30.71
C THR A 348 1.92 -29.62 -32.01
N ASP A 349 2.44 -30.85 -32.00
CA ASP A 349 2.55 -31.71 -33.18
C ASP A 349 1.16 -32.10 -33.71
N LYS A 350 0.24 -32.49 -32.82
CA LYS A 350 -1.17 -32.71 -33.16
C LYS A 350 -1.85 -31.46 -33.71
N SER A 351 -1.54 -30.29 -33.15
CA SER A 351 -2.07 -29.00 -33.66
C SER A 351 -1.57 -28.72 -35.07
N LEU A 352 -0.28 -28.96 -35.35
CA LEU A 352 0.32 -28.77 -36.67
C LEU A 352 -0.18 -29.81 -37.68
N GLU A 353 -0.26 -31.09 -37.30
CA GLU A 353 -0.82 -32.15 -38.12
C GLU A 353 -2.28 -31.84 -38.49
N PHE A 354 -3.07 -31.36 -37.52
CA PHE A 354 -4.44 -30.92 -37.76
C PHE A 354 -4.49 -29.73 -38.73
N GLU A 355 -3.60 -28.74 -38.58
CA GLU A 355 -3.48 -27.60 -39.49
C GLU A 355 -3.10 -28.01 -40.92
N MET A 356 -2.23 -29.01 -41.07
CA MET A 356 -1.82 -29.54 -42.38
C MET A 356 -2.90 -30.40 -43.05
N THR A 357 -3.60 -31.23 -42.27
CA THR A 357 -4.62 -32.17 -42.79
C THR A 357 -5.98 -31.50 -43.04
N HIS A 358 -6.31 -30.48 -42.24
CA HIS A 358 -7.58 -29.76 -42.31
C HIS A 358 -7.35 -28.24 -42.34
N PRO A 359 -6.64 -27.70 -43.34
CA PRO A 359 -6.22 -26.29 -43.34
C PRO A 359 -7.39 -25.31 -43.32
N VAL A 360 -8.51 -25.64 -43.98
CA VAL A 360 -9.73 -24.83 -43.95
C VAL A 360 -10.38 -24.83 -42.57
N LEU A 361 -10.42 -26.00 -41.91
CA LEU A 361 -11.01 -26.15 -40.58
C LEU A 361 -10.12 -25.55 -39.49
N ALA A 362 -8.80 -25.65 -39.63
CA ALA A 362 -7.82 -25.05 -38.73
C ALA A 362 -7.75 -23.52 -38.86
N ALA A 363 -7.86 -22.99 -40.08
CA ALA A 363 -8.04 -21.55 -40.30
C ALA A 363 -9.38 -21.08 -39.71
N PHE A 364 -10.45 -21.86 -39.87
CA PHE A 364 -11.74 -21.58 -39.24
C PHE A 364 -11.63 -21.57 -37.72
N ILE A 365 -11.08 -22.60 -37.08
CA ILE A 365 -10.92 -22.70 -35.61
C ILE A 365 -9.97 -21.60 -35.07
N SER A 366 -8.87 -21.29 -35.76
CA SER A 366 -7.96 -20.20 -35.39
C SER A 366 -8.63 -18.83 -35.54
N SER A 367 -9.60 -18.68 -36.46
CA SER A 367 -10.41 -17.47 -36.62
C SER A 367 -11.60 -17.40 -35.65
N ASP A 368 -12.13 -18.56 -35.22
CA ASP A 368 -13.27 -18.72 -34.31
C ASP A 368 -12.84 -18.61 -32.85
N GLY A 369 -11.54 -18.79 -32.57
CA GLY A 369 -10.87 -18.30 -31.37
C GLY A 369 -10.74 -16.78 -31.33
N SER A 370 -11.77 -16.04 -31.78
CA SER A 370 -11.84 -14.61 -31.54
C SER A 370 -11.86 -14.41 -30.03
N ASP A 371 -10.71 -14.03 -29.49
CA ASP A 371 -10.57 -13.67 -28.08
C ASP A 371 -11.36 -12.37 -27.91
N ILE A 372 -12.66 -12.49 -27.64
CA ILE A 372 -13.56 -11.34 -27.50
C ILE A 372 -13.07 -10.56 -26.29
N SER A 373 -12.27 -9.55 -26.58
CA SER A 373 -11.75 -8.65 -25.56
C SER A 373 -12.93 -7.83 -25.03
N PRO A 374 -13.19 -7.84 -23.72
CA PRO A 374 -14.27 -7.05 -23.16
C PRO A 374 -14.01 -5.57 -23.44
N LEU A 375 -14.97 -4.92 -24.08
CA LEU A 375 -15.00 -3.46 -24.18
C LEU A 375 -15.50 -2.89 -22.86
N ALA A 376 -14.93 -1.77 -22.47
CA ALA A 376 -15.37 -1.03 -21.30
C ALA A 376 -16.79 -0.50 -21.53
N LYS A 377 -17.64 -0.64 -20.50
CA LYS A 377 -19.03 -0.18 -20.57
C LYS A 377 -19.26 0.86 -19.49
N HIS A 378 -18.91 2.10 -19.80
CA HIS A 378 -19.26 3.23 -18.95
C HIS A 378 -20.78 3.30 -18.79
N LYS A 379 -21.22 3.33 -17.54
CA LYS A 379 -22.64 3.45 -17.18
C LYS A 379 -22.79 4.60 -16.22
N ASN A 380 -23.80 5.43 -16.44
CA ASN A 380 -24.27 6.35 -15.42
C ASN A 380 -25.01 5.52 -14.37
N HIS A 381 -24.42 5.38 -13.18
CA HIS A 381 -25.02 4.67 -12.07
C HIS A 381 -26.21 5.45 -11.53
N THR A 382 -27.41 5.12 -12.00
CA THR A 382 -28.66 5.61 -11.43
C THR A 382 -29.12 4.68 -10.30
N PRO A 383 -29.68 5.21 -9.20
CA PRO A 383 -30.24 4.37 -8.15
C PRO A 383 -31.31 3.43 -8.71
N THR A 384 -31.19 2.13 -8.42
CA THR A 384 -32.20 1.15 -8.85
C THR A 384 -33.46 1.31 -8.02
N ALA A 385 -34.59 1.60 -8.68
CA ALA A 385 -35.89 1.62 -8.02
C ALA A 385 -36.37 0.18 -7.75
N LYS A 386 -36.81 -0.09 -6.51
CA LYS A 386 -37.52 -1.34 -6.19
C LYS A 386 -38.90 -1.37 -6.84
N SER A 387 -39.46 -2.56 -7.03
CA SER A 387 -40.84 -2.66 -7.52
C SER A 387 -41.83 -2.09 -6.49
N TYR A 388 -42.99 -1.63 -6.96
CA TYR A 388 -44.03 -1.12 -6.06
C TYR A 388 -44.48 -2.18 -5.04
N ASP A 389 -44.48 -3.46 -5.42
CA ASP A 389 -44.85 -4.58 -4.55
C ASP A 389 -43.84 -4.83 -3.44
N ASP A 390 -42.54 -4.61 -3.69
CA ASP A 390 -41.51 -4.70 -2.65
C ASP A 390 -41.69 -3.62 -1.56
N LEU A 391 -42.38 -2.51 -1.90
CA LEU A 391 -42.59 -1.36 -1.04
C LEU A 391 -43.93 -1.40 -0.26
N GLN A 392 -44.71 -2.48 -0.36
CA GLN A 392 -46.03 -2.59 0.30
C GLN A 392 -45.96 -2.38 1.82
N HIS A 393 -44.85 -2.77 2.46
CA HIS A 393 -44.62 -2.57 3.89
C HIS A 393 -44.55 -1.07 4.30
N LEU A 394 -44.39 -0.15 3.35
CA LEU A 394 -44.36 1.30 3.59
C LEU A 394 -45.68 2.00 3.24
N ARG A 395 -46.73 1.26 2.84
CA ARG A 395 -48.01 1.82 2.35
C ARG A 395 -48.66 2.79 3.33
N GLN A 396 -48.44 2.60 4.63
CA GLN A 396 -48.91 3.49 5.69
C GLN A 396 -48.40 4.94 5.57
N LEU A 397 -47.29 5.20 4.86
CA LEU A 397 -46.74 6.53 4.63
C LEU A 397 -47.40 7.27 3.45
N GLN A 398 -48.26 6.61 2.68
CA GLN A 398 -48.88 7.18 1.49
C GLN A 398 -49.74 8.40 1.86
N GLY A 399 -49.42 9.55 1.25
CA GLY A 399 -50.13 10.82 1.51
C GLY A 399 -49.78 11.49 2.85
N MET A 400 -48.82 10.97 3.62
CA MET A 400 -48.42 11.56 4.91
C MET A 400 -47.45 12.74 4.77
N ALA A 401 -46.70 12.83 3.67
CA ALA A 401 -45.71 13.88 3.44
C ALA A 401 -46.19 14.84 2.34
N ASN A 402 -46.04 16.14 2.58
CA ASN A 402 -46.15 17.13 1.52
C ASN A 402 -44.87 17.11 0.68
N LEU A 403 -44.94 16.50 -0.50
CA LEU A 403 -43.78 16.33 -1.38
C LEU A 403 -43.20 17.67 -1.88
N ASP A 404 -43.98 18.76 -1.91
CA ASP A 404 -43.48 20.09 -2.27
C ASP A 404 -42.47 20.67 -1.25
N LYS A 405 -42.40 20.07 -0.05
CA LYS A 405 -41.46 20.46 1.02
C LYS A 405 -40.39 19.41 1.30
N VAL A 406 -40.43 18.29 0.58
CA VAL A 406 -39.41 17.23 0.68
C VAL A 406 -38.31 17.55 -0.31
N VAL A 407 -37.15 17.95 0.21
CA VAL A 407 -35.96 18.22 -0.61
C VAL A 407 -35.26 16.91 -0.94
N VAL A 408 -34.91 16.72 -2.20
CA VAL A 408 -34.26 15.51 -2.71
C VAL A 408 -32.97 15.89 -3.46
N ILE A 409 -31.98 15.01 -3.41
CA ILE A 409 -30.77 15.13 -4.23
C ILE A 409 -31.02 14.33 -5.51
N THR A 410 -31.02 14.99 -6.66
CA THR A 410 -31.30 14.36 -7.95
C THR A 410 -30.03 14.01 -8.72
N GLY A 411 -28.91 14.71 -8.46
CA GLY A 411 -27.60 14.44 -9.05
C GLY A 411 -26.47 15.03 -8.22
N PHE A 412 -25.24 14.61 -8.52
CA PHE A 412 -24.02 15.05 -7.82
C PHE A 412 -22.81 14.95 -8.75
N GLY A 413 -21.81 15.80 -8.58
CA GLY A 413 -20.58 15.80 -9.38
C GLY A 413 -19.42 16.34 -8.55
N GLU A 414 -18.20 15.95 -8.90
CA GLU A 414 -16.99 16.40 -8.20
C GLU A 414 -15.79 16.47 -9.15
N VAL A 415 -14.85 17.35 -8.84
CA VAL A 415 -13.50 17.34 -9.41
C VAL A 415 -12.54 17.24 -8.23
N SER A 416 -11.87 16.09 -8.10
CA SER A 416 -11.14 15.71 -6.89
C SER A 416 -9.78 15.09 -7.21
N PRO A 417 -8.91 14.86 -6.22
CA PRO A 417 -7.61 14.21 -6.43
C PRO A 417 -7.69 12.84 -7.10
N HIS A 418 -8.84 12.18 -7.05
CA HIS A 418 -9.07 10.89 -7.69
C HIS A 418 -9.91 11.00 -8.97
N GLY A 419 -10.00 12.18 -9.59
CA GLY A 419 -10.78 12.39 -10.81
C GLY A 419 -12.18 12.90 -10.50
N ASN A 420 -13.19 12.13 -10.87
CA ASN A 420 -14.58 12.47 -10.58
C ASN A 420 -15.18 11.50 -9.56
N ALA A 421 -16.50 11.61 -9.37
CA ALA A 421 -17.20 10.86 -8.33
C ALA A 421 -17.17 9.34 -8.51
N GLU A 422 -17.11 8.84 -9.75
CA GLU A 422 -17.08 7.40 -10.02
C GLU A 422 -15.69 6.85 -9.69
N THR A 423 -14.64 7.47 -10.22
CA THR A 423 -13.26 7.02 -10.03
C THR A 423 -12.81 7.17 -8.57
N ARG A 424 -13.27 8.21 -7.86
CA ARG A 424 -13.08 8.37 -6.41
C ARG A 424 -13.82 7.30 -5.62
N TRP A 425 -15.04 6.93 -6.02
CA TRP A 425 -15.82 5.88 -5.36
C TRP A 425 -15.16 4.50 -5.47
N GLU A 426 -14.59 4.17 -6.63
CA GLU A 426 -13.88 2.90 -6.79
C GLU A 426 -12.69 2.75 -5.84
N ILE A 427 -11.88 3.80 -5.73
CA ILE A 427 -10.75 3.84 -4.79
C ILE A 427 -11.22 3.80 -3.34
N GLU A 428 -12.28 4.54 -3.01
CA GLU A 428 -12.81 4.63 -1.64
C GLU A 428 -13.43 3.32 -1.17
N ALA A 429 -14.27 2.69 -2.00
CA ALA A 429 -15.03 1.50 -1.63
C ALA A 429 -14.24 0.19 -1.82
N PHE A 430 -13.39 0.12 -2.85
CA PHE A 430 -12.74 -1.13 -3.25
C PHE A 430 -11.21 -1.08 -3.16
N GLY A 431 -10.61 0.12 -3.10
CA GLY A 431 -9.16 0.28 -3.02
C GLY A 431 -8.41 0.02 -4.33
N GLU A 432 -9.13 -0.19 -5.43
CA GLU A 432 -8.58 -0.38 -6.77
C GLU A 432 -9.52 0.18 -7.84
N LEU A 433 -8.95 0.55 -9.00
CA LEU A 433 -9.72 1.01 -10.15
C LEU A 433 -10.15 -0.16 -11.02
N THR A 434 -11.36 -0.11 -11.56
CA THR A 434 -11.83 -0.98 -12.63
C THR A 434 -11.13 -0.64 -13.95
N THR A 435 -11.43 -1.38 -15.02
CA THR A 435 -10.96 -1.02 -16.36
C THR A 435 -11.60 0.30 -16.80
N GLU A 436 -12.91 0.46 -16.58
CA GLU A 436 -13.66 1.69 -16.81
C GLU A 436 -13.06 2.88 -16.05
N GLY A 437 -12.81 2.72 -14.75
CA GLY A 437 -12.20 3.78 -13.93
C GLY A 437 -10.77 4.13 -14.38
N CYS A 438 -9.99 3.14 -14.85
CA CYS A 438 -8.68 3.41 -15.45
C CYS A 438 -8.78 4.17 -16.78
N ILE A 439 -9.76 3.85 -17.63
CA ILE A 439 -9.99 4.53 -18.91
C ILE A 439 -10.42 5.97 -18.66
N GLU A 440 -11.35 6.17 -17.74
CA GLU A 440 -11.84 7.49 -17.36
C GLU A 440 -10.70 8.36 -16.82
N LEU A 441 -9.90 7.85 -15.88
CA LEU A 441 -8.72 8.59 -15.40
C LEU A 441 -7.66 8.79 -16.48
N ALA A 442 -7.41 7.81 -17.34
CA ALA A 442 -6.47 7.97 -18.45
C ALA A 442 -6.91 9.10 -19.40
N TRP A 443 -8.21 9.24 -19.65
CA TRP A 443 -8.77 10.34 -20.43
C TRP A 443 -8.70 11.68 -19.67
N ILE A 444 -9.09 11.70 -18.39
CA ILE A 444 -9.00 12.89 -17.53
C ILE A 444 -7.56 13.42 -17.46
N MET A 445 -6.58 12.53 -17.37
CA MET A 445 -5.15 12.86 -17.32
C MET A 445 -4.52 13.17 -18.69
N GLY A 446 -5.27 13.02 -19.78
CA GLY A 446 -4.78 13.27 -21.14
C GLY A 446 -3.75 12.24 -21.63
N LEU A 447 -3.81 11.00 -21.13
CA LEU A 447 -2.96 9.88 -21.59
C LEU A 447 -3.51 9.26 -22.87
N ILE A 448 -4.83 9.23 -22.99
CA ILE A 448 -5.56 8.73 -24.16
C ILE A 448 -6.52 9.79 -24.69
N LYS A 449 -6.83 9.71 -25.99
CA LYS A 449 -7.88 10.50 -26.65
C LYS A 449 -8.64 9.64 -27.63
N HIS A 450 -9.92 9.93 -27.80
CA HIS A 450 -10.75 9.26 -28.79
C HIS A 450 -10.37 9.75 -30.20
N HIS A 451 -10.19 8.83 -31.13
CA HIS A 451 -9.92 9.10 -32.54
C HIS A 451 -11.03 8.51 -33.40
N ASN A 452 -11.48 9.26 -34.40
CA ASN A 452 -12.44 8.79 -35.40
C ASN A 452 -12.00 9.29 -36.78
N GLY A 453 -11.32 8.44 -37.54
CA GLY A 453 -10.79 8.79 -38.86
C GLY A 453 -9.54 8.01 -39.22
N LEU A 454 -8.80 8.50 -40.22
CA LEU A 454 -7.55 7.89 -40.65
C LEU A 454 -6.44 8.11 -39.61
N LEU A 455 -5.73 7.05 -39.24
CA LEU A 455 -4.56 7.16 -38.37
C LEU A 455 -3.39 7.81 -39.12
N PRO A 456 -2.73 8.85 -38.56
CA PRO A 456 -1.62 9.53 -39.22
C PRO A 456 -0.45 8.60 -39.60
N ALA A 457 -0.19 7.57 -38.78
CA ALA A 457 0.95 6.68 -38.97
C ALA A 457 0.71 5.55 -39.99
N THR A 458 -0.52 5.07 -40.14
CA THR A 458 -0.84 3.88 -40.96
C THR A 458 -1.76 4.17 -42.14
N GLY A 459 -2.43 5.33 -42.16
CA GLY A 459 -3.45 5.67 -43.16
C GLY A 459 -4.69 4.77 -43.08
N GLN A 460 -4.83 3.95 -42.04
CA GLN A 460 -5.98 3.08 -41.85
C GLN A 460 -7.10 3.81 -41.10
N GLN A 461 -8.34 3.53 -41.48
CA GLN A 461 -9.52 3.99 -40.74
C GLN A 461 -9.54 3.33 -39.36
N TYR A 462 -9.66 4.14 -38.31
CA TYR A 462 -9.71 3.68 -36.92
C TYR A 462 -10.73 4.49 -36.12
N ILE A 463 -11.43 3.79 -35.23
CA ILE A 463 -12.37 4.38 -34.27
C ILE A 463 -12.07 3.77 -32.91
N GLY A 464 -11.68 4.60 -31.94
CA GLY A 464 -11.37 4.15 -30.58
C GLY A 464 -10.29 4.98 -29.91
N TRP A 465 -9.69 4.45 -28.84
CA TRP A 465 -8.66 5.15 -28.08
C TRP A 465 -7.32 5.16 -28.80
N THR A 466 -6.62 6.28 -28.70
CA THR A 466 -5.23 6.45 -29.12
C THR A 466 -4.42 7.04 -27.99
N ASP A 467 -3.16 6.61 -27.86
CA ASP A 467 -2.20 7.21 -26.94
C ASP A 467 -1.88 8.64 -27.41
N VAL A 468 -1.94 9.61 -26.50
CA VAL A 468 -1.74 11.02 -26.85
C VAL A 468 -0.31 11.32 -27.31
N LYS A 469 0.69 10.63 -26.73
CA LYS A 469 2.11 10.87 -27.04
C LYS A 469 2.54 10.18 -28.33
N SER A 470 2.19 8.90 -28.50
CA SER A 470 2.63 8.11 -29.65
C SER A 470 1.67 8.16 -30.84
N GLY A 471 0.41 8.52 -30.62
CA GLY A 471 -0.65 8.42 -31.64
C GLY A 471 -1.05 6.99 -31.98
N ALA A 472 -0.53 5.98 -31.26
CA ALA A 472 -0.82 4.58 -31.52
C ALA A 472 -2.23 4.20 -31.00
N PRO A 473 -2.97 3.33 -31.70
CA PRO A 473 -4.18 2.69 -31.19
C PRO A 473 -3.93 2.00 -29.85
N VAL A 474 -4.93 2.07 -28.96
CA VAL A 474 -4.92 1.36 -27.67
C VAL A 474 -6.29 0.72 -27.47
N LYS A 475 -6.31 -0.57 -27.14
CA LYS A 475 -7.57 -1.27 -26.79
C LYS A 475 -7.89 -1.07 -25.31
N ASP A 476 -9.16 -1.12 -24.94
CA ASP A 476 -9.65 -0.96 -23.56
C ASP A 476 -8.91 -1.88 -22.57
N VAL A 477 -8.73 -3.16 -22.93
CA VAL A 477 -8.02 -4.17 -22.11
C VAL A 477 -6.53 -3.86 -21.91
N GLU A 478 -5.93 -3.03 -22.76
CA GLU A 478 -4.51 -2.65 -22.68
C GLU A 478 -4.30 -1.42 -21.80
N ILE A 479 -5.36 -0.62 -21.54
CA ILE A 479 -5.25 0.66 -20.83
C ILE A 479 -4.83 0.44 -19.38
N LYS A 480 -5.47 -0.49 -18.66
CA LYS A 480 -5.12 -0.76 -17.26
C LYS A 480 -3.66 -1.26 -17.13
N PRO A 481 -3.21 -2.32 -17.83
CA PRO A 481 -1.80 -2.74 -17.77
C PRO A 481 -0.79 -1.64 -18.17
N ARG A 482 -1.15 -0.75 -19.09
CA ARG A 482 -0.24 0.27 -19.63
C ARG A 482 -0.13 1.53 -18.77
N TYR A 483 -1.23 2.02 -18.20
CA TYR A 483 -1.28 3.33 -17.54
C TYR A 483 -1.56 3.27 -16.03
N HIS A 484 -1.98 2.13 -15.48
CA HIS A 484 -2.42 2.06 -14.08
C HIS A 484 -1.35 2.50 -13.08
N GLU A 485 -0.09 2.09 -13.25
CA GLU A 485 1.00 2.53 -12.36
C GLU A 485 1.21 4.05 -12.41
N TYR A 486 1.16 4.64 -13.61
CA TYR A 486 1.27 6.09 -13.78
C TYR A 486 0.08 6.83 -13.16
N ILE A 487 -1.14 6.33 -13.39
CA ILE A 487 -2.38 6.89 -12.80
C ILE A 487 -2.28 6.90 -11.27
N LEU A 488 -1.91 5.78 -10.65
CA LEU A 488 -1.79 5.71 -9.18
C LEU A 488 -0.68 6.60 -8.62
N ALA A 489 0.43 6.78 -9.36
CA ALA A 489 1.52 7.66 -8.95
C ALA A 489 1.14 9.15 -9.01
N HIS A 490 0.22 9.51 -9.91
CA HIS A 490 -0.14 10.90 -10.24
C HIS A 490 -1.61 11.26 -9.94
N THR A 491 -2.23 10.52 -9.02
CA THR A 491 -3.57 10.82 -8.46
C THR A 491 -3.53 10.73 -6.93
N GLY A 492 -4.55 11.28 -6.27
CA GLY A 492 -4.69 11.23 -4.82
C GLY A 492 -3.69 12.10 -4.05
N ILE A 493 -3.41 11.69 -2.81
CA ILE A 493 -2.49 12.37 -1.90
C ILE A 493 -1.05 11.99 -2.25
N ARG A 494 -0.26 12.97 -2.70
CA ARG A 494 1.12 12.76 -3.17
C ARG A 494 1.98 13.99 -2.95
N LEU A 495 3.27 13.88 -3.28
CA LEU A 495 4.20 15.00 -3.24
C LEU A 495 3.70 16.14 -4.13
N ILE A 496 3.94 17.38 -3.69
CA ILE A 496 3.53 18.55 -4.45
C ILE A 496 4.28 18.59 -5.78
N GLU A 497 3.53 18.58 -6.87
CA GLU A 497 4.05 18.72 -8.24
C GLU A 497 4.06 20.24 -8.59
N PRO A 498 5.24 20.85 -8.80
CA PRO A 498 5.34 22.28 -9.12
C PRO A 498 4.56 22.67 -10.38
N GLU A 499 4.45 21.76 -11.35
CA GLU A 499 3.74 21.95 -12.61
C GLU A 499 2.23 22.20 -12.40
N LEU A 500 1.66 21.59 -11.36
CA LEU A 500 0.24 21.75 -11.00
C LEU A 500 -0.01 22.94 -10.06
N SER A 501 1.04 23.59 -9.59
CA SER A 501 0.98 24.61 -8.54
C SER A 501 1.71 25.91 -8.91
N ASN A 502 1.73 26.25 -10.20
CA ASN A 502 2.35 27.47 -10.75
C ASN A 502 3.83 27.64 -10.34
N GLY A 503 4.59 26.54 -10.36
CA GLY A 503 6.01 26.51 -9.99
C GLY A 503 6.28 26.53 -8.49
N TYR A 504 5.28 26.28 -7.65
CA TYR A 504 5.48 26.19 -6.21
C TYR A 504 6.24 24.91 -5.83
N ASP A 505 7.49 25.08 -5.39
CA ASP A 505 8.31 24.03 -4.82
C ASP A 505 8.42 24.25 -3.29
N PRO A 506 7.86 23.35 -2.46
CA PRO A 506 7.99 23.43 -1.00
C PRO A 506 9.44 23.46 -0.50
N ALA A 507 10.39 22.83 -1.20
CA ALA A 507 11.79 22.86 -0.83
C ALA A 507 12.44 24.23 -1.09
N LYS A 508 11.87 25.02 -2.01
CA LYS A 508 12.38 26.31 -2.48
C LYS A 508 11.31 27.41 -2.41
N LYS A 509 10.55 27.49 -1.31
CA LYS A 509 9.54 28.53 -1.15
C LYS A 509 10.19 29.91 -1.17
N GLN A 510 9.89 30.70 -2.19
CA GLN A 510 10.43 32.05 -2.36
C GLN A 510 9.87 33.00 -1.29
N ALA A 511 10.77 33.70 -0.60
CA ALA A 511 10.49 34.81 0.30
C ALA A 511 11.32 36.04 -0.11
N LEU A 512 10.88 37.22 0.29
CA LEU A 512 11.64 38.46 0.13
C LEU A 512 12.12 38.92 1.51
N ARG A 513 13.40 39.25 1.62
CA ARG A 513 13.96 39.89 2.83
C ARG A 513 14.31 41.32 2.51
N GLU A 514 13.84 42.23 3.35
CA GLU A 514 14.24 43.62 3.28
C GLU A 514 15.65 43.78 3.83
N VAL A 515 16.49 44.49 3.08
CA VAL A 515 17.89 44.76 3.41
C VAL A 515 18.18 46.24 3.13
N GLN A 516 18.91 46.88 4.02
CA GLN A 516 19.38 48.25 3.80
C GLN A 516 20.71 48.23 3.05
N ILE A 517 20.84 49.09 2.03
CA ILE A 517 22.08 49.21 1.26
C ILE A 517 23.11 50.01 2.08
N GLU A 518 24.31 49.46 2.25
CA GLU A 518 25.36 50.07 3.08
C GLU A 518 26.31 51.02 2.33
N HIS A 519 26.23 51.02 0.99
CA HIS A 519 27.00 51.87 0.07
C HIS A 519 26.11 52.30 -1.11
N ASP A 520 26.55 53.27 -1.90
CA ASP A 520 25.83 53.66 -3.12
C ASP A 520 25.98 52.55 -4.17
N MET A 521 24.87 52.16 -4.81
CA MET A 521 24.90 51.15 -5.87
C MET A 521 25.42 51.73 -7.20
N GLU A 522 25.81 50.85 -8.11
CA GLU A 522 26.03 51.24 -9.51
C GLU A 522 24.71 51.70 -10.16
N PRO A 523 24.74 52.74 -11.00
CA PRO A 523 23.56 53.18 -11.72
C PRO A 523 23.10 52.16 -12.76
N PHE A 524 21.80 52.09 -12.99
CA PHE A 524 21.21 51.34 -14.10
C PHE A 524 20.31 52.24 -14.95
N GLU A 525 20.09 51.86 -16.21
CA GLU A 525 19.21 52.60 -17.12
C GLU A 525 17.74 52.20 -16.93
N ALA A 526 16.86 53.19 -17.01
CA ALA A 526 15.41 53.08 -16.93
C ALA A 526 14.76 54.10 -17.89
N SER A 527 13.44 53.98 -18.10
CA SER A 527 12.67 55.03 -18.75
C SER A 527 12.53 56.27 -17.85
N ALA A 528 12.16 57.41 -18.44
CA ALA A 528 11.92 58.65 -17.67
C ALA A 528 10.84 58.46 -16.59
N ASP A 529 9.77 57.75 -16.91
CA ASP A 529 8.65 57.49 -16.01
C ASP A 529 9.06 56.57 -14.85
N GLU A 530 9.81 55.50 -15.12
CA GLU A 530 10.34 54.60 -14.08
C GLU A 530 11.33 55.32 -13.16
N ALA A 531 12.25 56.11 -13.71
CA ALA A 531 13.21 56.89 -12.92
C ALA A 531 12.48 57.87 -11.98
N ALA A 532 11.47 58.58 -12.49
CA ALA A 532 10.63 59.45 -11.68
C ALA A 532 9.89 58.67 -10.57
N ALA A 533 9.35 57.48 -10.87
CA ALA A 533 8.69 56.63 -9.90
C ALA A 533 9.64 56.14 -8.79
N PHE A 534 10.87 55.73 -9.14
CA PHE A 534 11.89 55.36 -8.15
C PHE A 534 12.24 56.53 -7.24
N LYS A 535 12.40 57.74 -7.78
CA LYS A 535 12.66 58.96 -7.00
C LYS A 535 11.50 59.30 -6.09
N GLN A 536 10.26 59.18 -6.56
CA GLN A 536 9.05 59.42 -5.77
C GLN A 536 8.96 58.48 -4.56
N SER A 537 9.28 57.19 -4.74
CA SER A 537 9.19 56.21 -3.66
C SER A 537 10.35 56.27 -2.66
N ASN A 538 11.54 56.71 -3.07
CA ASN A 538 12.76 56.61 -2.25
C ASN A 538 13.34 57.97 -1.81
N GLY A 539 12.84 59.09 -2.34
CA GLY A 539 13.23 60.45 -1.95
C GLY A 539 14.72 60.70 -2.11
N ASP A 540 15.37 61.15 -1.03
CA ASP A 540 16.80 61.48 -1.01
C ASP A 540 17.73 60.26 -1.11
N LYS A 541 17.18 59.05 -1.09
CA LYS A 541 17.96 57.80 -1.14
C LYS A 541 18.14 57.24 -2.55
N VAL A 542 17.71 57.98 -3.58
CA VAL A 542 17.89 57.65 -5.00
C VAL A 542 18.24 58.91 -5.77
N ASP A 543 19.26 58.84 -6.62
CA ASP A 543 19.56 59.85 -7.63
C ASP A 543 19.09 59.40 -9.01
N ILE A 544 18.58 60.36 -9.80
CA ILE A 544 18.18 60.14 -11.19
C ILE A 544 18.73 61.25 -12.10
N TRP A 545 19.13 60.93 -13.32
CA TRP A 545 19.55 61.92 -14.33
C TRP A 545 19.33 61.40 -15.76
N GLU A 546 19.15 62.32 -16.70
CA GLU A 546 18.99 61.99 -18.12
C GLU A 546 20.36 61.72 -18.79
N ASN A 547 20.43 60.66 -19.58
CA ASN A 547 21.59 60.31 -20.39
C ASN A 547 21.49 60.99 -21.75
N ALA A 548 22.18 62.12 -21.89
CA ALA A 548 22.12 62.98 -23.09
C ALA A 548 22.44 62.27 -24.43
N SER A 549 23.12 61.12 -24.40
CA SER A 549 23.48 60.34 -25.58
C SER A 549 22.39 59.38 -26.08
N SER A 550 21.46 58.95 -25.22
CA SER A 550 20.48 57.90 -25.50
C SER A 550 19.03 58.31 -25.22
N GLY A 551 18.81 59.40 -24.46
CA GLY A 551 17.49 59.77 -23.96
C GLY A 551 16.93 58.83 -22.88
N SER A 552 17.72 57.84 -22.44
CA SER A 552 17.40 57.00 -21.28
C SER A 552 17.72 57.75 -19.98
N TRP A 553 17.17 57.28 -18.85
CA TRP A 553 17.45 57.84 -17.53
C TRP A 553 18.30 56.87 -16.72
N SER A 554 19.30 57.39 -16.01
CA SER A 554 20.06 56.61 -15.04
C SER A 554 19.45 56.72 -13.66
N VAL A 555 19.36 55.61 -12.94
CA VAL A 555 18.86 55.51 -11.56
C VAL A 555 19.94 54.92 -10.67
N ARG A 556 20.25 55.60 -9.56
CA ARG A 556 21.25 55.15 -8.58
C ARG A 556 20.66 55.13 -7.18
N PHE A 557 20.56 53.95 -6.57
CA PHE A 557 20.21 53.82 -5.15
C PHE A 557 21.41 54.18 -4.27
N LEU A 558 21.18 55.04 -3.27
CA LEU A 558 22.21 55.52 -2.35
C LEU A 558 22.22 54.72 -1.05
N LYS A 559 23.29 54.86 -0.27
CA LYS A 559 23.40 54.32 1.09
C LYS A 559 22.17 54.68 1.92
N GLY A 560 21.60 53.66 2.57
CA GLY A 560 20.42 53.80 3.43
C GLY A 560 19.08 53.55 2.72
N ALA A 561 19.07 53.37 1.40
CA ALA A 561 17.93 52.83 0.64
C ALA A 561 17.59 51.40 1.12
N LEU A 562 16.32 51.01 0.98
CA LEU A 562 15.84 49.67 1.32
C LEU A 562 15.55 48.90 0.04
N ILE A 563 16.10 47.70 -0.08
CA ILE A 563 15.83 46.77 -1.19
C ILE A 563 15.24 45.48 -0.65
N ARG A 564 14.51 44.76 -1.51
CA ARG A 564 13.94 43.45 -1.20
C ARG A 564 14.68 42.38 -1.99
N VAL A 565 15.40 41.50 -1.31
CA VAL A 565 16.21 40.45 -1.93
C VAL A 565 15.48 39.11 -1.83
N PRO A 566 15.33 38.35 -2.95
CA PRO A 566 14.79 37.00 -2.91
C PRO A 566 15.66 36.03 -2.11
N MET A 567 15.01 35.20 -1.30
CA MET A 567 15.62 34.06 -0.62
C MET A 567 14.70 32.84 -0.69
N ALA A 568 15.26 31.65 -0.49
CA ALA A 568 14.49 30.41 -0.40
C ALA A 568 14.34 30.00 1.07
N VAL A 569 13.15 29.53 1.43
CA VAL A 569 12.85 28.92 2.73
C VAL A 569 12.28 27.54 2.48
N SER A 570 12.71 26.53 3.24
CA SER A 570 12.13 25.19 3.14
C SER A 570 10.82 25.11 3.93
N ALA A 571 9.77 24.63 3.29
CA ALA A 571 8.51 24.28 3.93
C ALA A 571 8.55 22.81 4.39
N THR A 572 7.87 22.50 5.48
CA THR A 572 7.75 21.13 6.02
C THR A 572 6.56 20.36 5.44
N ARG A 573 5.64 21.03 4.75
CA ARG A 573 4.47 20.45 4.09
C ARG A 573 4.80 20.16 2.63
N LEU A 574 5.21 18.92 2.36
CA LEU A 574 5.65 18.46 1.04
C LEU A 574 4.56 17.71 0.26
N VAL A 575 3.44 17.40 0.90
CA VAL A 575 2.38 16.50 0.39
C VAL A 575 1.05 17.22 0.42
N ALA A 576 0.24 17.03 -0.63
CA ALA A 576 -1.13 17.53 -0.74
C ALA A 576 -2.00 16.55 -1.56
N GLY A 577 -3.33 16.68 -1.43
CA GLY A 577 -4.27 16.09 -2.39
C GLY A 577 -4.33 16.99 -3.62
N LEU A 578 -3.76 16.53 -4.74
CA LEU A 578 -3.72 17.29 -5.99
C LEU A 578 -4.65 16.65 -7.01
N LEU A 579 -5.28 17.44 -7.87
CA LEU A 579 -6.00 16.92 -9.03
C LEU A 579 -5.11 15.98 -9.87
N PRO A 580 -5.68 14.99 -10.58
CA PRO A 580 -4.92 14.11 -11.45
C PRO A 580 -3.97 14.89 -12.35
N THR A 581 -2.69 14.51 -12.38
CA THR A 581 -1.72 15.21 -13.22
C THR A 581 -2.14 15.12 -14.68
N GLY A 582 -2.14 16.26 -15.34
CA GLY A 582 -2.62 16.40 -16.71
C GLY A 582 -4.04 16.93 -16.82
N TRP A 583 -4.87 16.92 -15.76
CA TRP A 583 -6.26 17.45 -15.78
C TRP A 583 -6.34 18.81 -16.47
N ASP A 584 -7.34 18.97 -17.35
CA ASP A 584 -7.52 20.15 -18.18
C ASP A 584 -9.01 20.37 -18.45
N ALA A 585 -9.49 21.59 -18.17
CA ALA A 585 -10.86 22.00 -18.37
C ALA A 585 -11.30 21.94 -19.85
N THR A 586 -10.37 22.13 -20.79
CA THR A 586 -10.67 22.11 -22.23
C THR A 586 -11.13 20.73 -22.70
N ARG A 587 -10.66 19.64 -22.06
CA ARG A 587 -11.13 18.28 -22.37
C ARG A 587 -12.58 18.05 -21.98
N PHE A 588 -13.09 18.78 -21.00
CA PHE A 588 -14.50 18.79 -20.63
C PHE A 588 -15.34 19.77 -21.47
N GLY A 589 -14.73 20.45 -22.46
CA GLY A 589 -15.42 21.34 -23.38
C GLY A 589 -15.47 22.81 -22.94
N ILE A 590 -14.77 23.20 -21.87
CA ILE A 590 -14.68 24.62 -21.49
C ILE A 590 -13.85 25.38 -22.54
N PRO A 591 -14.39 26.46 -23.14
CA PRO A 591 -13.68 27.25 -24.16
C PRO A 591 -12.36 27.86 -23.65
N GLU A 592 -11.34 27.94 -24.51
CA GLU A 592 -10.00 28.42 -24.12
C GLU A 592 -9.97 29.86 -23.58
N ASP A 593 -10.82 30.72 -24.11
CA ASP A 593 -10.98 32.10 -23.66
C ASP A 593 -11.49 32.16 -22.21
N ILE A 594 -12.46 31.31 -21.86
CA ILE A 594 -12.94 31.15 -20.49
C ILE A 594 -11.83 30.60 -19.59
N VAL A 595 -11.10 29.58 -20.02
CA VAL A 595 -9.96 29.00 -19.27
C VAL A 595 -8.90 30.06 -18.95
N LYS A 596 -8.65 31.01 -19.86
CA LYS A 596 -7.71 32.13 -19.64
C LYS A 596 -8.30 33.23 -18.73
N GLN A 597 -9.62 33.37 -18.70
CA GLN A 597 -10.33 34.43 -17.97
C GLN A 597 -10.66 34.08 -16.51
N VAL A 598 -10.92 32.82 -16.16
CA VAL A 598 -11.46 32.49 -14.83
C VAL A 598 -10.41 31.93 -13.86
N ASP A 599 -10.67 32.01 -12.55
CA ASP A 599 -9.86 31.29 -11.56
C ASP A 599 -10.06 29.76 -11.69
N PRO A 600 -9.03 28.92 -11.44
CA PRO A 600 -9.17 27.46 -11.51
C PRO A 600 -10.35 26.87 -10.74
N ILE A 601 -10.73 27.44 -9.59
CA ILE A 601 -11.88 26.95 -8.82
C ILE A 601 -13.20 27.07 -9.60
N THR A 602 -13.33 28.07 -10.47
CA THR A 602 -14.49 28.24 -11.35
C THR A 602 -14.56 27.10 -12.37
N MET A 603 -13.44 26.73 -12.98
CA MET A 603 -13.40 25.62 -13.93
C MET A 603 -13.79 24.29 -13.27
N TYR A 604 -13.29 24.03 -12.06
CA TYR A 604 -13.65 22.82 -11.31
C TYR A 604 -15.14 22.78 -11.00
N THR A 605 -15.71 23.93 -10.64
CA THR A 605 -17.14 24.04 -10.31
C THR A 605 -18.02 23.86 -11.54
N LEU A 606 -17.64 24.42 -12.69
CA LEU A 606 -18.37 24.23 -13.95
C LEU A 606 -18.43 22.76 -14.35
N VAL A 607 -17.29 22.07 -14.31
CA VAL A 607 -17.23 20.62 -14.61
C VAL A 607 -18.07 19.82 -13.62
N ALA A 608 -17.95 20.08 -12.32
CA ALA A 608 -18.74 19.39 -11.30
C ALA A 608 -20.26 19.66 -11.43
N ALA A 609 -20.66 20.87 -11.80
CA ALA A 609 -22.06 21.23 -12.03
C ALA A 609 -22.64 20.48 -13.25
N VAL A 610 -21.89 20.41 -14.35
CA VAL A 610 -22.29 19.64 -15.54
C VAL A 610 -22.42 18.15 -15.21
N GLU A 611 -21.44 17.56 -14.51
CA GLU A 611 -21.54 16.16 -14.07
C GLU A 611 -22.77 15.92 -13.18
N ALA A 612 -23.08 16.84 -12.26
CA ALA A 612 -24.25 16.75 -11.40
C ALA A 612 -25.57 16.77 -12.19
N LEU A 613 -25.68 17.67 -13.18
CA LEU A 613 -26.85 17.76 -14.06
C LEU A 613 -27.02 16.49 -14.91
N VAL A 614 -25.95 16.01 -15.53
CA VAL A 614 -25.98 14.77 -16.33
C VAL A 614 -26.36 13.57 -15.48
N LYS A 615 -25.87 13.47 -14.24
CA LYS A 615 -26.25 12.41 -13.30
C LYS A 615 -27.68 12.56 -12.77
N SER A 616 -28.24 13.76 -12.83
CA SER A 616 -29.68 14.02 -12.62
C SER A 616 -30.52 13.71 -13.87
N GLY A 617 -29.92 13.28 -14.97
CA GLY A 617 -30.61 13.03 -16.24
C GLY A 617 -30.87 14.29 -17.08
N ILE A 618 -30.36 15.45 -16.66
CA ILE A 618 -30.54 16.74 -17.34
C ILE A 618 -29.31 16.98 -18.24
N THR A 619 -29.50 16.89 -19.55
CA THR A 619 -28.42 17.14 -20.52
C THR A 619 -28.39 18.58 -21.02
N ASP A 620 -29.53 19.26 -20.99
CA ASP A 620 -29.68 20.68 -21.28
C ASP A 620 -30.32 21.35 -20.04
N PRO A 621 -29.60 22.22 -19.31
CA PRO A 621 -30.15 22.90 -18.13
C PRO A 621 -31.48 23.62 -18.39
N TYR A 622 -31.77 24.02 -19.64
CA TYR A 622 -32.98 24.74 -19.98
C TYR A 622 -34.24 23.85 -19.97
N GLU A 623 -34.09 22.52 -19.91
CA GLU A 623 -35.17 21.58 -19.62
C GLU A 623 -35.90 21.95 -18.33
N LEU A 624 -35.19 22.46 -17.32
CA LEU A 624 -35.76 22.91 -16.05
C LEU A 624 -36.88 23.94 -16.26
N TYR A 625 -36.78 24.79 -17.28
CA TYR A 625 -37.75 25.85 -17.55
C TYR A 625 -39.02 25.37 -18.24
N GLN A 626 -39.07 24.09 -18.64
CA GLN A 626 -40.32 23.44 -19.04
C GLN A 626 -41.17 23.07 -17.81
N HIS A 627 -40.55 22.98 -16.63
CA HIS A 627 -41.18 22.52 -15.39
C HIS A 627 -41.28 23.60 -14.31
N PHE A 628 -40.34 24.55 -14.28
CA PHE A 628 -40.21 25.58 -13.25
C PHE A 628 -40.09 26.96 -13.87
N HIS A 629 -40.57 28.00 -13.18
CA HIS A 629 -40.34 29.36 -13.63
C HIS A 629 -38.84 29.71 -13.52
N VAL A 630 -38.34 30.62 -14.37
CA VAL A 630 -36.92 31.04 -14.34
C VAL A 630 -36.46 31.60 -12.99
N SER A 631 -37.40 32.09 -12.17
CA SER A 631 -37.13 32.58 -10.81
C SER A 631 -37.12 31.49 -9.73
N GLU A 632 -37.42 30.25 -10.09
CA GLU A 632 -37.51 29.11 -9.17
C GLU A 632 -36.29 28.19 -9.23
N VAL A 633 -35.31 28.47 -10.09
CA VAL A 633 -34.03 27.75 -10.11
C VAL A 633 -33.00 28.60 -9.36
N GLY A 634 -32.46 28.06 -8.26
CA GLY A 634 -31.54 28.78 -7.37
C GLY A 634 -30.09 28.29 -7.45
N ASN A 635 -29.17 29.07 -6.87
CA ASN A 635 -27.77 28.69 -6.72
C ASN A 635 -27.25 29.03 -5.32
N THR A 636 -26.79 28.01 -4.60
CA THR A 636 -26.24 28.11 -3.23
C THR A 636 -24.77 27.68 -3.13
N ILE A 637 -24.07 27.46 -4.25
CA ILE A 637 -22.67 27.01 -4.28
C ILE A 637 -21.78 27.95 -3.45
N GLY A 638 -20.95 27.40 -2.57
CA GLY A 638 -20.09 28.19 -1.70
C GLY A 638 -18.61 27.84 -1.85
N SER A 639 -17.75 28.68 -1.25
CA SER A 639 -16.32 28.40 -1.09
C SER A 639 -15.81 29.01 0.21
N GLY A 640 -14.72 28.47 0.75
CA GLY A 640 -14.06 29.03 1.93
C GLY A 640 -13.26 30.30 1.62
N LEU A 641 -12.53 30.32 0.49
CA LEU A 641 -11.62 31.41 0.12
C LEU A 641 -11.85 31.98 -1.30
N GLY A 642 -12.70 31.33 -2.12
CA GLY A 642 -12.93 31.77 -3.50
C GLY A 642 -11.71 31.55 -4.41
N GLY A 643 -11.47 32.48 -5.33
CA GLY A 643 -10.40 32.40 -6.32
C GLY A 643 -9.02 32.76 -5.76
N VAL A 644 -8.31 31.75 -5.26
CA VAL A 644 -7.02 31.96 -4.57
C VAL A 644 -5.90 32.37 -5.55
N ARG A 645 -5.98 31.97 -6.83
CA ARG A 645 -5.01 32.41 -7.84
C ARG A 645 -5.23 33.88 -8.18
N ALA A 646 -6.48 34.30 -8.34
CA ALA A 646 -6.82 35.71 -8.52
C ALA A 646 -6.38 36.57 -7.31
N LEU A 647 -6.53 36.05 -6.08
CA LEU A 647 -6.00 36.72 -4.88
C LEU A 647 -4.48 36.86 -4.94
N GLN A 648 -3.76 35.83 -5.40
CA GLN A 648 -2.30 35.90 -5.58
C GLN A 648 -1.90 36.94 -6.64
N GLU A 649 -2.63 37.01 -7.75
CA GLU A 649 -2.42 38.04 -8.78
C GLU A 649 -2.58 39.45 -8.17
N MET A 650 -3.67 39.67 -7.45
CA MET A 650 -3.99 40.98 -6.87
C MET A 650 -3.01 41.40 -5.76
N PHE A 651 -2.69 40.52 -4.81
CA PHE A 651 -1.90 40.88 -3.64
C PHE A 651 -0.39 40.72 -3.82
N LYS A 652 0.04 39.73 -4.61
CA LYS A 652 1.48 39.43 -4.80
C LYS A 652 1.98 39.95 -6.13
N HIS A 653 1.30 39.65 -7.25
CA HIS A 653 1.83 39.99 -8.57
C HIS A 653 1.78 41.49 -8.83
N ARG A 654 0.67 42.17 -8.51
CA ARG A 654 0.60 43.64 -8.62
C ARG A 654 1.60 44.34 -7.70
N ALA A 655 1.83 43.83 -6.49
CA ALA A 655 2.84 44.38 -5.58
C ALA A 655 4.28 44.22 -6.08
N LEU A 656 4.50 43.33 -7.06
CA LEU A 656 5.78 43.10 -7.73
C LEU A 656 5.79 43.68 -9.16
N ASP A 657 4.80 44.51 -9.50
CA ASP A 657 4.61 45.09 -10.82
C ASP A 657 4.66 44.08 -11.98
N ARG A 658 4.13 42.88 -11.73
CA ARG A 658 3.96 41.87 -12.78
C ARG A 658 2.66 42.15 -13.53
N GLU A 659 2.64 41.80 -14.81
CA GLU A 659 1.42 41.85 -15.61
C GLU A 659 0.32 40.99 -14.95
N THR A 660 -0.84 41.61 -14.72
CA THR A 660 -2.02 40.94 -14.16
C THR A 660 -3.25 41.34 -14.94
N ARG A 661 -4.27 40.49 -14.90
CA ARG A 661 -5.55 40.78 -15.55
C ARG A 661 -6.19 42.01 -14.90
N GLY A 662 -6.76 42.88 -15.74
CA GLY A 662 -7.44 44.11 -15.28
C GLY A 662 -8.62 43.81 -14.36
N ASP A 663 -9.33 42.73 -14.64
CA ASP A 663 -10.53 42.24 -13.95
C ASP A 663 -10.25 41.19 -12.86
N ALA A 664 -8.98 40.96 -12.48
CA ALA A 664 -8.61 39.94 -11.49
C ALA A 664 -9.38 40.03 -10.16
N LEU A 665 -9.82 41.23 -9.75
CA LEU A 665 -10.63 41.41 -8.54
C LEU A 665 -11.94 40.63 -8.59
N GLN A 666 -12.63 40.60 -9.74
CA GLN A 666 -13.92 39.91 -9.87
C GLN A 666 -13.76 38.41 -9.61
N GLU A 667 -12.66 37.82 -10.09
CA GLU A 667 -12.36 36.40 -9.97
C GLU A 667 -11.93 36.00 -8.54
N THR A 668 -11.73 36.96 -7.64
CA THR A 668 -11.46 36.65 -6.22
C THR A 668 -12.72 36.24 -5.46
N PHE A 669 -13.89 36.74 -5.87
CA PHE A 669 -15.11 36.60 -5.07
C PHE A 669 -15.68 35.19 -5.13
N ILE A 670 -16.13 34.70 -3.98
CA ILE A 670 -16.82 33.40 -3.83
C ILE A 670 -18.09 33.36 -4.70
N SER A 671 -18.82 34.47 -4.78
CA SER A 671 -20.03 34.60 -5.60
C SER A 671 -19.77 34.55 -7.11
N THR A 672 -18.56 34.89 -7.58
CA THR A 672 -18.24 34.88 -9.01
C THR A 672 -18.24 33.46 -9.58
N VAL A 673 -17.85 32.47 -8.76
CA VAL A 673 -17.97 31.05 -9.11
C VAL A 673 -19.43 30.68 -9.42
N GLN A 674 -20.38 31.14 -8.60
CA GLN A 674 -21.82 30.96 -8.86
C GLN A 674 -22.26 31.70 -10.12
N ALA A 675 -21.78 32.92 -10.30
CA ALA A 675 -22.15 33.77 -11.44
C ALA A 675 -21.77 33.10 -12.77
N TRP A 676 -20.56 32.53 -12.87
CA TRP A 676 -20.13 31.80 -14.06
C TRP A 676 -20.99 30.57 -14.36
N VAL A 677 -21.39 29.79 -13.34
CA VAL A 677 -22.34 28.68 -13.52
C VAL A 677 -23.68 29.18 -14.07
N ASN A 678 -24.18 30.31 -13.56
CA ASN A 678 -25.42 30.87 -14.07
C ASN A 678 -25.28 31.45 -15.49
N MET A 679 -24.19 32.14 -15.80
CA MET A 679 -23.96 32.79 -17.09
C MET A 679 -23.70 31.80 -18.23
N LEU A 680 -23.05 30.67 -17.93
CA LEU A 680 -22.66 29.69 -18.94
C LEU A 680 -23.62 28.50 -19.07
N LEU A 681 -24.35 28.14 -18.01
CA LEU A 681 -25.18 26.93 -17.98
C LEU A 681 -26.65 27.24 -17.69
N MET A 682 -26.93 27.86 -16.53
CA MET A 682 -28.31 27.86 -16.02
C MET A 682 -29.18 28.96 -16.61
N SER A 683 -28.70 30.20 -16.72
CA SER A 683 -29.48 31.39 -17.11
C SER A 683 -30.73 31.63 -16.24
N SER A 684 -30.63 31.31 -14.95
CA SER A 684 -31.74 31.48 -14.00
C SER A 684 -31.83 32.91 -13.45
N ALA A 685 -33.03 33.28 -13.03
CA ALA A 685 -33.34 34.54 -12.32
C ALA A 685 -33.81 34.27 -10.87
N GLY A 686 -33.49 33.10 -10.32
CA GLY A 686 -33.89 32.69 -8.97
C GLY A 686 -32.89 33.10 -7.88
N PRO A 687 -33.03 32.54 -6.66
CA PRO A 687 -32.22 32.93 -5.51
C PRO A 687 -30.73 32.63 -5.70
N VAL A 688 -29.88 33.64 -5.42
CA VAL A 688 -28.41 33.52 -5.42
C VAL A 688 -27.92 33.74 -3.99
N LYS A 689 -27.41 32.69 -3.34
CA LYS A 689 -27.00 32.72 -1.92
C LYS A 689 -25.64 32.02 -1.72
N PRO A 690 -24.51 32.71 -1.95
CA PRO A 690 -23.18 32.13 -1.76
C PRO A 690 -22.92 31.83 -0.28
N ALA A 691 -22.64 30.57 0.03
CA ALA A 691 -22.33 30.11 1.38
C ALA A 691 -20.83 30.26 1.70
N VAL A 692 -20.52 30.64 2.95
CA VAL A 692 -19.15 30.70 3.48
C VAL A 692 -19.12 30.16 4.90
N GLY A 693 -18.53 28.98 5.08
CA GLY A 693 -18.44 28.27 6.35
C GLY A 693 -17.08 27.60 6.57
N ALA A 694 -16.02 28.13 5.94
CA ALA A 694 -14.70 27.50 5.88
C ALA A 694 -14.79 26.02 5.45
N CYS A 695 -14.27 25.08 6.23
CA CYS A 695 -14.31 23.64 5.94
C CYS A 695 -15.74 23.06 5.88
N ALA A 696 -16.74 23.74 6.50
CA ALA A 696 -18.13 23.29 6.56
C ALA A 696 -19.03 23.92 5.49
N THR A 697 -18.46 24.68 4.54
CA THR A 697 -19.23 25.45 3.54
C THR A 697 -20.20 24.60 2.73
N ALA A 698 -19.82 23.37 2.36
CA ALA A 698 -20.69 22.48 1.59
C ALA A 698 -21.97 22.10 2.35
N VAL A 699 -21.87 21.84 3.66
CA VAL A 699 -23.04 21.54 4.50
C VAL A 699 -23.92 22.77 4.67
N LEU A 700 -23.31 23.94 4.89
CA LEU A 700 -24.05 25.21 4.97
C LEU A 700 -24.78 25.55 3.65
N SER A 701 -24.18 25.21 2.51
CA SER A 701 -24.78 25.36 1.18
C SER A 701 -26.02 24.49 1.01
N ILE A 702 -25.97 23.23 1.47
CA ILE A 702 -27.13 22.32 1.48
C ILE A 702 -28.24 22.84 2.41
N ASP A 703 -27.89 23.27 3.62
CA ASP A 703 -28.82 23.84 4.59
C ASP A 703 -29.55 25.07 3.99
N THR A 704 -28.77 25.97 3.39
CA THR A 704 -29.30 27.14 2.69
C THR A 704 -30.22 26.75 1.53
N ALA A 705 -29.91 25.69 0.78
CA ALA A 705 -30.75 25.19 -0.31
C ALA A 705 -32.08 24.63 0.23
N ILE A 706 -32.04 23.83 1.29
CA ILE A 706 -33.23 23.26 1.94
C ILE A 706 -34.17 24.38 2.39
N ASP A 707 -33.65 25.36 3.12
CA ASP A 707 -34.42 26.52 3.57
C ASP A 707 -35.01 27.31 2.40
N THR A 708 -34.26 27.45 1.30
CA THR A 708 -34.71 28.18 0.11
C THR A 708 -35.87 27.49 -0.59
N ILE A 709 -35.81 26.15 -0.73
CA ILE A 709 -36.86 25.35 -1.34
C ILE A 709 -38.09 25.29 -0.44
N GLN A 710 -37.91 25.01 0.86
CA GLN A 710 -39.03 24.92 1.81
C GLN A 710 -39.75 26.25 2.04
N ALA A 711 -39.04 27.38 1.88
CA ALA A 711 -39.62 28.72 1.88
C ALA A 711 -40.37 29.06 0.58
N GLY A 712 -40.34 28.19 -0.44
CA GLY A 712 -40.98 28.41 -1.74
C GLY A 712 -40.28 29.45 -2.61
N LYS A 713 -39.01 29.77 -2.31
CA LYS A 713 -38.22 30.73 -3.11
C LYS A 713 -37.54 30.07 -4.31
N ALA A 714 -37.35 28.75 -4.26
CA ALA A 714 -36.85 27.94 -5.36
C ALA A 714 -37.54 26.57 -5.34
N LYS A 715 -37.41 25.84 -6.45
CA LYS A 715 -37.83 24.45 -6.64
C LYS A 715 -36.66 23.53 -7.00
N VAL A 716 -35.57 24.11 -7.51
CA VAL A 716 -34.32 23.43 -7.90
C VAL A 716 -33.13 24.16 -7.30
#